data_AF-A0A084SVX6-F1
#
_entry.id   AF-A0A084SVX6-F1
#
_cell.length_a   1.000
_cell.length_b   1.000
_cell.length_c   1.000
_cell.angle_alpha   90.00
_cell.angle_beta   90.00
_cell.angle_gamma   90.00
#
_symmetry.space_group_name_H-M   'P 1'
#
loop_
_entity.id
_entity.type
_entity.pdbx_description
1 polymer ?
#
loop_
_entity_poly.entity_id
_entity_poly.type
_entity_poly.pdbx_seq_one_letter_code
_entity_poly.pdbx_strand_id
1 'polypeptide(L)'
;MAIDRQSSMDVRDSRADGSYIAMQLDALSSAATSADLGIPLDGSAPFSIDAWIRFNGLPPLASALSKDGAFVFGSMGNSVVFQFNGLGEVVSDANQGVLKDNSWHYICVTFDGSTLRLYLDGAFNTVASFSGKGQTSSSAILIGSQIQGLVRRVRVYSTPLTAEVVLANMFGTPSAGTLVADFDFSVVPPVDHGPRANPISLQNAAQMIKVSPALSLGTSGFARPFGDRAINPGGAQVDPYTVQAWVLVATSTNSRQAIFVNSDLQSNTGIALLLEYDATVSGYRVVSQRGSNNESSQTLTSKGVVQIGSWTNVATTFDGAKLSIFLQGLPDASMDCGPIPLYRPQSDLLIGAALAQGIPVGATTFQGFIREVDVYTRALLATEILENLTDLPDVNDPTLVGAYNFTSSPARNQANGHPIGLAEGAVLSGHLGPASASTITLRDEAPFPAPCLDIETLEELRASVDFGSLWKIHEADLRAAMEADVAAFSDPRDQSRVRDAWAKVLEKIADAPERMPLWVTRHRHLGEQLLVCHTPRGSYVAFRAPEDSIPDCLLWKIHLVFIIVAGALDAFTGVGAKLTDKAIAYIRQVLQNAPIAALMAAGNGMRAALIFSILGLLWQAGFLRPLILLVIDVGFWTLVRVAARMILVASGVGSAAVISSLAATAATFIMAYARRPSSCDPLPTVDLASLSFHHDPTSTIDALPIRKNFDTPITAPEWTKGKTVASSAPAAFAITRVAGKVVTLQARFHISETTGQTVRIQALGGGILGAVEPTTVKFDPGGDATLTLQLPNHALAASGIALQDISWTWQYQVGAAEWTTITSTTHRIYVLLDVPTLPWMQGADTQNNQLPWTDVLDHSCTWAAGAATADAAVRAVTEKVNGGIDLTYDTAQGASVYTDNARPQNFLCTQFLKYLGHMGGAGGQVNCTDCASIVTTFSNILGCNVFASTMGEKFRCNQILAIGTTTWVVPFGYGFAYHEVAWTGAGSYKDNLYDACLHLDVGPDPWGTGPHTAELPLAWPFTTTKEFTPDLPIATPFTDTSYRERLSANSADGIGKTNPKGPWNYAAGGRRPVR
;
A
#
# COMPACT_ATOMS: atom_id res chain seq x y z
N MET A 1 36.29 -51.41 -6.33
CA MET A 1 35.59 -51.65 -5.06
C MET A 1 34.46 -50.64 -4.95
N ALA A 2 33.28 -51.08 -4.52
CA ALA A 2 32.25 -50.17 -4.05
C ALA A 2 32.44 -49.92 -2.54
N ILE A 3 31.92 -48.80 -2.03
CA ILE A 3 31.04 -48.72 -0.83
C ILE A 3 30.52 -47.29 -0.74
N ASP A 4 29.23 -47.19 -1.04
CA ASP A 4 28.19 -46.40 -0.38
C ASP A 4 28.60 -45.27 0.59
N ARG A 5 28.08 -44.06 0.32
CA ARG A 5 27.74 -43.03 1.32
C ARG A 5 26.53 -42.19 0.86
N GLN A 6 25.33 -42.75 0.91
CA GLN A 6 24.14 -41.92 1.14
C GLN A 6 24.12 -41.45 2.61
N SER A 7 24.86 -40.40 2.93
CA SER A 7 24.69 -39.69 4.21
C SER A 7 23.55 -38.69 4.09
N SER A 8 22.51 -38.84 4.91
CA SER A 8 21.44 -37.85 5.04
C SER A 8 22.00 -36.49 5.42
N MET A 9 21.82 -35.49 4.55
CA MET A 9 22.05 -34.10 4.92
C MET A 9 20.89 -33.64 5.80
N ASP A 10 21.06 -33.73 7.11
CA ASP A 10 20.29 -32.93 8.06
C ASP A 10 20.60 -31.45 7.82
N VAL A 11 19.82 -30.84 6.91
CA VAL A 11 19.73 -29.39 6.78
C VAL A 11 19.17 -28.89 8.11
N ARG A 12 19.97 -28.10 8.85
CA ARG A 12 19.55 -27.53 10.12
C ARG A 12 18.49 -26.47 9.85
N ASP A 13 17.22 -26.85 9.96
CA ASP A 13 16.10 -25.90 9.82
C ASP A 13 16.18 -24.86 10.95
N SER A 14 16.44 -23.60 10.57
CA SER A 14 16.45 -22.45 11.47
C SER A 14 15.09 -21.78 11.59
N ARG A 15 14.10 -22.12 10.74
CA ARG A 15 12.71 -21.81 11.03
C ARG A 15 12.30 -22.64 12.25
N ALA A 16 11.69 -21.98 13.23
CA ALA A 16 10.84 -22.68 14.17
C ALA A 16 9.60 -23.17 13.38
N ASP A 17 9.66 -24.42 12.90
CA ASP A 17 8.61 -25.10 12.10
C ASP A 17 7.28 -25.33 12.85
N GLY A 18 7.08 -24.63 13.97
CA GLY A 18 5.98 -24.78 14.92
C GLY A 18 6.03 -26.08 15.73
N SER A 19 7.03 -26.94 15.52
CA SER A 19 6.99 -28.28 16.10
C SER A 19 7.28 -28.31 17.59
N TYR A 20 6.65 -29.27 18.25
CA TYR A 20 6.82 -29.56 19.65
C TYR A 20 6.84 -31.07 19.89
N ILE A 21 7.48 -31.47 20.99
CA ILE A 21 7.32 -32.81 21.54
C ILE A 21 6.06 -32.84 22.41
N ALA A 22 5.34 -33.96 22.34
CA ALA A 22 4.26 -34.31 23.26
C ALA A 22 4.27 -35.83 23.52
N MET A 23 3.69 -36.26 24.63
CA MET A 23 3.29 -37.66 24.81
C MET A 23 1.98 -37.89 24.06
N GLN A 24 1.97 -38.87 23.17
CA GLN A 24 0.75 -39.38 22.53
C GLN A 24 0.14 -40.50 23.38
N LEU A 25 -1.19 -40.49 23.48
CA LEU A 25 -1.98 -41.48 24.21
C LEU A 25 -3.16 -42.00 23.36
N ASP A 26 -3.41 -43.30 23.48
CA ASP A 26 -4.71 -43.94 23.24
C ASP A 26 -5.45 -44.22 24.57
N ALA A 27 -6.71 -44.67 24.47
CA ALA A 27 -7.57 -44.91 25.63
C ALA A 27 -7.08 -45.98 26.64
N LEU A 28 -6.10 -46.81 26.29
CA LEU A 28 -5.53 -47.84 27.18
C LEU A 28 -4.15 -47.44 27.72
N SER A 29 -3.49 -46.48 27.09
CA SER A 29 -2.19 -45.96 27.48
C SER A 29 -2.26 -44.91 28.62
N SER A 30 -1.12 -44.72 29.29
CA SER A 30 -0.92 -43.67 30.31
C SER A 30 0.57 -43.52 30.62
N ALA A 31 0.94 -42.50 31.41
CA ALA A 31 2.18 -42.52 32.17
C ALA A 31 1.90 -42.78 33.65
N ALA A 32 2.82 -43.44 34.35
CA ALA A 32 2.71 -43.76 35.77
C ALA A 32 3.98 -43.36 36.53
N THR A 33 3.82 -42.92 37.78
CA THR A 33 4.92 -42.49 38.65
C THR A 33 4.73 -42.99 40.10
N SER A 34 5.37 -42.36 41.08
CA SER A 34 5.34 -42.75 42.49
C SER A 34 3.91 -42.82 43.07
N ALA A 35 3.74 -43.59 44.14
CA ALA A 35 2.48 -43.67 44.89
C ALA A 35 2.30 -42.53 45.92
N ASP A 36 3.30 -41.65 46.09
CA ASP A 36 3.23 -40.46 46.94
C ASP A 36 4.00 -39.28 46.32
N LEU A 37 3.28 -38.21 45.99
CA LEU A 37 3.88 -36.95 45.54
C LEU A 37 4.37 -36.10 46.71
N GLY A 38 3.95 -36.37 47.95
CA GLY A 38 4.34 -35.63 49.15
C GLY A 38 3.31 -34.64 49.67
N ILE A 39 2.12 -34.58 49.06
CA ILE A 39 0.97 -33.84 49.57
C ILE A 39 -0.29 -34.72 49.61
N PRO A 40 -1.18 -34.54 50.60
CA PRO A 40 -2.41 -35.32 50.69
C PRO A 40 -3.49 -34.74 49.76
N LEU A 41 -3.64 -35.34 48.57
CA LEU A 41 -4.71 -35.05 47.61
C LEU A 41 -6.07 -35.69 48.00
N ASP A 42 -6.38 -35.70 49.31
CA ASP A 42 -7.60 -36.24 49.92
C ASP A 42 -8.58 -35.14 50.39
N GLY A 43 -8.28 -33.88 50.07
CA GLY A 43 -9.04 -32.72 50.52
C GLY A 43 -8.69 -32.23 51.93
N SER A 44 -7.67 -32.80 52.59
CA SER A 44 -7.27 -32.38 53.94
C SER A 44 -6.17 -31.34 54.04
N ALA A 45 -5.58 -30.98 52.90
CA ALA A 45 -4.69 -29.83 52.74
C ALA A 45 -5.10 -29.07 51.46
N PRO A 46 -4.77 -27.77 51.33
CA PRO A 46 -4.93 -27.08 50.07
C PRO A 46 -3.95 -27.61 49.01
N PHE A 47 -4.33 -27.51 47.75
CA PHE A 47 -3.50 -27.89 46.61
C PHE A 47 -4.00 -27.20 45.32
N SER A 48 -3.21 -27.31 44.26
CA SER A 48 -3.71 -27.10 42.90
C SER A 48 -3.11 -28.14 41.94
N ILE A 49 -3.80 -28.41 40.84
CA ILE A 49 -3.30 -29.26 39.75
C ILE A 49 -3.61 -28.53 38.43
N ASP A 50 -2.68 -28.51 37.49
CA ASP A 50 -2.95 -28.07 36.12
C ASP A 50 -2.41 -29.04 35.06
N ALA A 51 -2.96 -28.95 33.85
CA ALA A 51 -2.54 -29.79 32.73
C ALA A 51 -2.78 -29.11 31.37
N TRP A 52 -1.83 -29.32 30.46
CA TRP A 52 -1.97 -29.03 29.03
C TRP A 52 -2.24 -30.31 28.23
N ILE A 53 -3.40 -30.37 27.60
CA ILE A 53 -3.93 -31.57 26.92
C ILE A 53 -4.59 -31.19 25.59
N ARG A 54 -4.39 -32.00 24.54
CA ARG A 54 -5.13 -31.94 23.28
C ARG A 54 -5.91 -33.23 23.10
N PHE A 55 -7.21 -33.19 23.34
CA PHE A 55 -8.09 -34.36 23.18
C PHE A 55 -8.29 -34.70 21.70
N ASN A 56 -8.48 -35.99 21.40
CA ASN A 56 -8.88 -36.52 20.10
C ASN A 56 -9.92 -37.62 20.33
N GLY A 57 -11.14 -37.19 20.66
CA GLY A 57 -12.16 -37.97 21.34
C GLY A 57 -12.29 -37.51 22.80
N LEU A 58 -13.49 -37.06 23.17
CA LEU A 58 -13.87 -36.71 24.54
C LEU A 58 -14.74 -37.84 25.14
N PRO A 59 -14.12 -38.86 25.78
CA PRO A 59 -14.84 -40.01 26.34
C PRO A 59 -15.70 -39.60 27.56
N PRO A 60 -16.60 -40.49 28.04
CA PRO A 60 -17.42 -40.22 29.22
C PRO A 60 -16.62 -39.83 30.46
N LEU A 61 -15.41 -40.37 30.67
CA LEU A 61 -14.48 -39.94 31.71
C LEU A 61 -13.03 -40.20 31.27
N ALA A 62 -12.14 -39.24 31.46
CA ALA A 62 -10.69 -39.41 31.34
C ALA A 62 -9.92 -38.54 32.35
N SER A 63 -8.72 -38.99 32.76
CA SER A 63 -7.93 -38.31 33.79
C SER A 63 -6.66 -37.68 33.23
N ALA A 64 -6.49 -36.37 33.44
CA ALA A 64 -5.20 -35.69 33.35
C ALA A 64 -4.24 -36.21 34.41
N LEU A 65 -4.74 -36.29 35.66
CA LEU A 65 -4.05 -36.85 36.81
C LEU A 65 -5.07 -37.63 37.65
N SER A 66 -4.74 -38.85 38.04
CA SER A 66 -5.59 -39.64 38.94
C SER A 66 -4.78 -40.51 39.89
N LYS A 67 -5.44 -40.90 40.98
CA LYS A 67 -4.98 -41.95 41.89
C LYS A 67 -6.14 -42.89 42.15
N ASP A 68 -6.01 -44.12 41.67
CA ASP A 68 -7.03 -45.15 41.83
C ASP A 68 -7.43 -45.34 43.31
N GLY A 69 -8.73 -45.39 43.57
CA GLY A 69 -9.30 -45.41 44.92
C GLY A 69 -9.24 -44.10 45.72
N ALA A 70 -8.74 -42.98 45.17
CA ALA A 70 -8.60 -41.71 45.91
C ALA A 70 -9.15 -40.47 45.19
N PHE A 71 -8.67 -40.12 43.98
CA PHE A 71 -9.16 -38.94 43.26
C PHE A 71 -8.98 -39.04 41.74
N VAL A 72 -9.76 -38.25 41.00
CA VAL A 72 -9.65 -38.06 39.55
C VAL A 72 -9.72 -36.57 39.21
N PHE A 73 -8.80 -36.09 38.38
CA PHE A 73 -8.83 -34.79 37.72
C PHE A 73 -8.69 -34.96 36.21
N GLY A 74 -9.53 -34.32 35.40
CA GLY A 74 -9.47 -34.43 33.93
C GLY A 74 -10.74 -33.94 33.24
N SER A 75 -11.32 -34.78 32.38
CA SER A 75 -12.54 -34.47 31.62
C SER A 75 -13.65 -35.50 31.83
N MET A 76 -14.89 -35.04 31.86
CA MET A 76 -16.11 -35.86 31.75
C MET A 76 -16.87 -35.39 30.52
N GLY A 77 -16.76 -36.12 29.40
CA GLY A 77 -17.19 -35.63 28.09
C GLY A 77 -16.51 -34.29 27.75
N ASN A 78 -17.29 -33.28 27.39
CA ASN A 78 -16.80 -31.94 27.06
C ASN A 78 -16.63 -30.99 28.26
N SER A 79 -16.77 -31.48 29.49
CA SER A 79 -16.55 -30.69 30.73
C SER A 79 -15.25 -31.09 31.43
N VAL A 80 -14.63 -30.15 32.13
CA VAL A 80 -13.57 -30.41 33.11
C VAL A 80 -14.19 -31.01 34.38
N VAL A 81 -13.55 -32.02 34.97
CA VAL A 81 -14.04 -32.70 36.18
C VAL A 81 -12.96 -32.80 37.25
N PHE A 82 -13.36 -32.66 38.52
CA PHE A 82 -12.61 -33.14 39.67
C PHE A 82 -13.51 -33.95 40.61
N GLN A 83 -13.05 -35.12 41.04
CA GLN A 83 -13.78 -36.01 41.93
C GLN A 83 -12.89 -36.52 43.07
N PHE A 84 -13.35 -36.37 44.31
CA PHE A 84 -12.79 -37.08 45.47
C PHE A 84 -13.59 -38.35 45.71
N ASN A 85 -12.91 -39.50 45.82
CA ASN A 85 -13.58 -40.74 46.18
C ASN A 85 -14.21 -40.62 47.58
N GLY A 86 -15.53 -40.80 47.67
CA GLY A 86 -16.31 -40.73 48.91
C GLY A 86 -16.82 -39.36 49.34
N LEU A 87 -16.49 -38.25 48.66
CA LEU A 87 -17.06 -36.92 48.97
C LEU A 87 -17.95 -36.34 47.87
N GLY A 88 -17.68 -36.65 46.59
CA GLY A 88 -18.47 -36.15 45.46
C GLY A 88 -17.64 -35.62 44.30
N GLU A 89 -18.34 -35.10 43.31
CA GLU A 89 -17.82 -34.68 42.01
C GLU A 89 -18.16 -33.21 41.74
N VAL A 90 -17.24 -32.50 41.09
CA VAL A 90 -17.43 -31.14 40.58
C VAL A 90 -17.15 -31.14 39.09
N VAL A 91 -18.09 -30.61 38.31
CA VAL A 91 -18.09 -30.59 36.85
C VAL A 91 -18.19 -29.14 36.38
N SER A 92 -17.45 -28.77 35.34
CA SER A 92 -17.50 -27.42 34.78
C SER A 92 -18.84 -27.10 34.10
N ASP A 93 -19.39 -25.92 34.37
CA ASP A 93 -20.51 -25.34 33.62
C ASP A 93 -20.15 -25.13 32.14
N ALA A 94 -20.80 -25.92 31.28
CA ALA A 94 -20.68 -25.86 29.83
C ALA A 94 -21.08 -24.49 29.23
N ASN A 95 -21.84 -23.66 29.97
CA ASN A 95 -22.20 -22.31 29.53
C ASN A 95 -21.07 -21.28 29.72
N GLN A 96 -20.09 -21.55 30.60
CA GLN A 96 -18.87 -20.73 30.71
C GLN A 96 -17.78 -21.17 29.73
N GLY A 97 -17.73 -22.46 29.39
CA GLY A 97 -16.81 -23.02 28.40
C GLY A 97 -16.87 -24.54 28.33
N VAL A 98 -16.43 -25.10 27.20
CA VAL A 98 -16.37 -26.55 26.95
C VAL A 98 -15.04 -26.94 26.30
N LEU A 99 -14.56 -28.13 26.64
CA LEU A 99 -13.47 -28.81 25.94
C LEU A 99 -13.90 -29.14 24.50
N LYS A 100 -12.93 -29.14 23.60
CA LYS A 100 -13.12 -29.39 22.16
C LYS A 100 -12.09 -30.38 21.66
N ASP A 101 -12.52 -31.27 20.77
CA ASP A 101 -11.62 -32.16 20.07
C ASP A 101 -10.60 -31.41 19.22
N ASN A 102 -9.43 -32.05 19.07
CA ASN A 102 -8.29 -31.61 18.27
C ASN A 102 -7.74 -30.22 18.61
N SER A 103 -8.14 -29.65 19.75
CA SER A 103 -7.72 -28.35 20.29
C SER A 103 -6.86 -28.53 21.55
N TRP A 104 -5.78 -27.75 21.70
CA TRP A 104 -5.07 -27.69 22.98
C TRP A 104 -5.90 -26.91 23.99
N HIS A 105 -6.10 -27.51 25.16
CA HIS A 105 -6.76 -26.92 26.32
C HIS A 105 -5.84 -26.93 27.54
N TYR A 106 -5.96 -25.89 28.34
CA TYR A 106 -5.33 -25.81 29.66
C TYR A 106 -6.42 -25.96 30.72
N ILE A 107 -6.36 -27.02 31.52
CA ILE A 107 -7.31 -27.26 32.59
C ILE A 107 -6.62 -27.11 33.93
N CYS A 108 -7.28 -26.49 34.90
CA CYS A 108 -6.74 -26.36 36.26
C CYS A 108 -7.84 -26.52 37.31
N VAL A 109 -7.45 -27.10 38.45
CA VAL A 109 -8.23 -27.15 39.69
C VAL A 109 -7.43 -26.52 40.82
N THR A 110 -8.08 -25.67 41.63
CA THR A 110 -7.48 -25.12 42.86
C THR A 110 -8.40 -25.39 44.05
N PHE A 111 -7.82 -25.79 45.18
CA PHE A 111 -8.55 -26.16 46.39
C PHE A 111 -7.89 -25.52 47.62
N ASP A 112 -8.65 -24.71 48.36
CA ASP A 112 -8.14 -23.91 49.49
C ASP A 112 -8.31 -24.57 50.88
N GLY A 113 -8.70 -25.85 50.93
CA GLY A 113 -9.07 -26.54 52.16
C GLY A 113 -10.57 -26.47 52.49
N SER A 114 -11.34 -25.63 51.80
CA SER A 114 -12.79 -25.51 51.96
C SER A 114 -13.56 -25.49 50.63
N THR A 115 -12.95 -24.93 49.58
CA THR A 115 -13.60 -24.56 48.34
C THR A 115 -12.72 -24.97 47.17
N LEU A 116 -13.32 -25.73 46.25
CA LEU A 116 -12.70 -26.19 45.00
C LEU A 116 -13.18 -25.31 43.85
N ARG A 117 -12.25 -24.93 42.96
CA ARG A 117 -12.51 -24.10 41.78
C ARG A 117 -11.95 -24.79 40.54
N LEU A 118 -12.74 -24.84 39.48
CA LEU A 118 -12.35 -25.36 38.17
C LEU A 118 -12.13 -24.20 37.19
N TYR A 119 -11.08 -24.34 36.39
CA TYR A 119 -10.64 -23.39 35.38
C TYR A 119 -10.44 -24.10 34.04
N LEU A 120 -10.80 -23.41 32.97
CA LEU A 120 -10.64 -23.88 31.58
C LEU A 120 -10.05 -22.73 30.75
N ASP A 121 -8.95 -23.02 30.05
CA ASP A 121 -8.17 -22.09 29.24
C ASP A 121 -7.80 -20.81 30.01
N GLY A 122 -7.40 -21.00 31.27
CA GLY A 122 -7.01 -19.95 32.22
C GLY A 122 -8.18 -19.21 32.88
N ALA A 123 -9.37 -19.27 32.29
CA ALA A 123 -10.58 -18.62 32.82
C ALA A 123 -11.20 -19.44 33.96
N PHE A 124 -11.68 -18.76 35.01
CA PHE A 124 -12.53 -19.37 36.02
C PHE A 124 -13.84 -19.85 35.41
N ASN A 125 -14.24 -21.09 35.72
CA ASN A 125 -15.46 -21.69 35.21
C ASN A 125 -16.47 -22.00 36.34
N THR A 126 -16.08 -22.79 37.35
CA THR A 126 -17.02 -23.32 38.37
C THR A 126 -16.40 -23.32 39.77
N VAL A 127 -17.24 -23.18 40.81
CA VAL A 127 -16.85 -23.28 42.22
C VAL A 127 -17.80 -24.19 43.00
N ALA A 128 -17.26 -24.98 43.93
CA ALA A 128 -18.03 -25.79 44.87
C ALA A 128 -17.35 -25.82 46.24
N SER A 129 -18.15 -25.91 47.32
CA SER A 129 -17.64 -26.10 48.69
C SER A 129 -17.60 -27.58 49.05
N PHE A 130 -16.56 -28.00 49.76
CA PHE A 130 -16.39 -29.35 50.29
C PHE A 130 -16.25 -29.33 51.81
N SER A 131 -16.64 -30.45 52.45
CA SER A 131 -16.45 -30.67 53.88
C SER A 131 -16.18 -32.14 54.16
N GLY A 132 -15.05 -32.47 54.78
CA GLY A 132 -14.63 -33.83 55.09
C GLY A 132 -13.25 -34.17 54.51
N LYS A 133 -12.95 -35.47 54.44
CA LYS A 133 -11.78 -36.02 53.73
C LYS A 133 -12.24 -37.14 52.80
N GLY A 134 -11.65 -37.22 51.62
CA GLY A 134 -11.84 -38.34 50.69
C GLY A 134 -11.14 -39.61 51.16
N GLN A 135 -11.38 -40.71 50.46
CA GLN A 135 -10.63 -41.95 50.67
C GLN A 135 -9.18 -41.81 50.19
N THR A 136 -8.26 -42.48 50.87
CA THR A 136 -6.83 -42.54 50.50
C THR A 136 -6.48 -43.92 49.96
N SER A 137 -5.43 -43.98 49.15
CA SER A 137 -5.00 -45.19 48.44
C SER A 137 -3.48 -45.26 48.37
N SER A 138 -2.94 -46.48 48.28
CA SER A 138 -1.52 -46.77 48.02
C SER A 138 -1.21 -47.06 46.53
N SER A 139 -2.20 -46.92 45.64
CA SER A 139 -1.99 -47.04 44.19
C SER A 139 -1.03 -45.97 43.64
N ALA A 140 -0.38 -46.27 42.52
CA ALA A 140 0.45 -45.30 41.80
C ALA A 140 -0.36 -44.08 41.31
N ILE A 141 0.32 -42.94 41.13
CA ILE A 141 -0.24 -41.81 40.39
C ILE A 141 -0.21 -42.13 38.89
N LEU A 142 -1.35 -41.96 38.23
CA LEU A 142 -1.52 -42.10 36.79
C LEU A 142 -1.72 -40.74 36.14
N ILE A 143 -1.11 -40.57 34.97
CA ILE A 143 -1.13 -39.36 34.14
C ILE A 143 -1.72 -39.76 32.78
N GLY A 144 -2.79 -39.09 32.37
CA GLY A 144 -3.41 -39.28 31.05
C GLY A 144 -4.29 -40.52 30.86
N SER A 145 -4.62 -41.29 31.91
CA SER A 145 -5.47 -42.49 31.76
C SER A 145 -6.82 -42.19 31.06
N GLN A 146 -7.19 -43.04 30.10
CA GLN A 146 -8.34 -42.90 29.18
C GLN A 146 -8.29 -41.70 28.22
N ILE A 147 -7.24 -40.87 28.21
CA ILE A 147 -7.11 -39.78 27.23
C ILE A 147 -6.71 -40.36 25.87
N GLN A 148 -7.54 -40.11 24.87
CA GLN A 148 -7.12 -40.19 23.46
C GLN A 148 -6.63 -38.82 23.03
N GLY A 149 -5.40 -38.72 22.52
CA GLY A 149 -4.82 -37.44 22.10
C GLY A 149 -3.39 -37.22 22.59
N LEU A 150 -3.06 -35.98 22.97
CA LEU A 150 -1.71 -35.56 23.36
C LEU A 150 -1.68 -34.88 24.73
N VAL A 151 -0.60 -35.08 25.48
CA VAL A 151 -0.30 -34.39 26.75
C VAL A 151 1.08 -33.74 26.64
N ARG A 152 1.23 -32.47 27.07
CA ARG A 152 2.53 -31.79 27.10
C ARG A 152 3.07 -31.51 28.49
N ARG A 153 2.21 -31.19 29.47
CA ARG A 153 2.65 -30.89 30.85
C ARG A 153 1.53 -31.16 31.84
N VAL A 154 1.86 -31.66 33.03
CA VAL A 154 0.94 -31.79 34.18
C VAL A 154 1.67 -31.38 35.45
N ARG A 155 1.14 -30.40 36.19
CA ARG A 155 1.79 -29.80 37.37
C ARG A 155 0.94 -29.94 38.62
N VAL A 156 1.58 -30.11 39.76
CA VAL A 156 0.95 -30.28 41.07
C VAL A 156 1.58 -29.31 42.06
N TYR A 157 0.73 -28.61 42.82
CA TYR A 157 1.12 -27.52 43.73
C TYR A 157 0.65 -27.80 45.16
N SER A 158 1.46 -27.40 46.14
CA SER A 158 1.16 -27.49 47.58
C SER A 158 0.26 -26.34 48.09
N THR A 159 -0.16 -25.45 47.19
CA THR A 159 -0.89 -24.22 47.51
C THR A 159 -2.12 -24.04 46.61
N PRO A 160 -3.14 -23.27 47.04
CA PRO A 160 -4.25 -22.88 46.18
C PRO A 160 -3.80 -21.70 45.30
N LEU A 161 -3.73 -21.89 43.98
CA LEU A 161 -3.44 -20.81 43.05
C LEU A 161 -4.63 -19.85 42.96
N THR A 162 -4.35 -18.54 42.85
CA THR A 162 -5.38 -17.54 42.54
C THR A 162 -5.73 -17.59 41.04
N ALA A 163 -6.84 -16.97 40.62
CA ALA A 163 -7.23 -16.97 39.21
C ALA A 163 -6.16 -16.32 38.30
N GLU A 164 -5.49 -15.30 38.82
CA GLU A 164 -4.41 -14.57 38.16
C GLU A 164 -3.17 -15.47 37.98
N VAL A 165 -2.82 -16.26 39.00
CA VAL A 165 -1.70 -17.21 38.93
C VAL A 165 -2.03 -18.43 38.06
N VAL A 166 -3.28 -18.91 38.05
CA VAL A 166 -3.73 -19.95 37.11
C VAL A 166 -3.57 -19.48 35.66
N LEU A 167 -4.00 -18.24 35.36
CA LEU A 167 -3.87 -17.63 34.04
C LEU A 167 -2.40 -17.36 33.66
N ALA A 168 -1.55 -16.94 34.62
CA ALA A 168 -0.12 -16.75 34.38
C ALA A 168 0.61 -18.08 34.12
N ASN A 169 0.37 -19.11 34.94
CA ASN A 169 0.99 -20.42 34.82
C ASN A 169 0.60 -21.14 33.51
N MET A 170 -0.52 -20.76 32.87
CA MET A 170 -0.93 -21.30 31.57
C MET A 170 0.18 -21.18 30.51
N PHE A 171 0.95 -20.09 30.53
CA PHE A 171 2.04 -19.85 29.58
C PHE A 171 3.41 -19.58 30.24
N GLY A 172 3.45 -19.29 31.55
CA GLY A 172 4.67 -18.97 32.28
C GLY A 172 5.24 -20.09 33.15
N THR A 173 6.51 -19.94 33.51
CA THR A 173 7.19 -20.74 34.53
C THR A 173 6.57 -20.47 35.91
N PRO A 174 6.13 -21.49 36.67
CA PRO A 174 5.53 -21.26 37.98
C PRO A 174 6.53 -20.76 39.04
N SER A 175 6.01 -20.07 40.06
CA SER A 175 6.82 -19.54 41.16
C SER A 175 7.60 -20.63 41.89
N ALA A 176 8.91 -20.41 42.09
CA ALA A 176 9.81 -21.36 42.74
C ALA A 176 9.29 -21.77 44.14
N GLY A 177 9.43 -23.06 44.47
CA GLY A 177 8.98 -23.62 45.76
C GLY A 177 7.48 -23.93 45.88
N THR A 178 6.64 -23.54 44.91
CA THR A 178 5.20 -23.89 44.91
C THR A 178 4.90 -25.27 44.32
N LEU A 179 5.78 -25.77 43.45
CA LEU A 179 5.65 -27.05 42.76
C LEU A 179 6.03 -28.23 43.66
N VAL A 180 5.23 -29.29 43.57
CA VAL A 180 5.45 -30.61 44.18
C VAL A 180 5.90 -31.62 43.11
N ALA A 181 5.27 -31.55 41.92
CA ALA A 181 5.65 -32.29 40.73
C ALA A 181 5.36 -31.44 39.47
N ASP A 182 6.18 -31.62 38.44
CA ASP A 182 6.10 -30.91 37.15
C ASP A 182 6.45 -31.88 36.02
N PHE A 183 5.48 -32.70 35.63
CA PHE A 183 5.64 -33.76 34.64
C PHE A 183 5.66 -33.15 33.23
N ASP A 184 6.86 -33.02 32.68
CA ASP A 184 7.13 -32.45 31.36
C ASP A 184 7.24 -33.55 30.29
N PHE A 185 6.29 -33.51 29.36
CA PHE A 185 6.20 -34.38 28.20
C PHE A 185 6.59 -33.65 26.90
N SER A 186 7.29 -32.51 27.01
CA SER A 186 7.90 -31.81 25.88
C SER A 186 9.41 -32.03 25.74
N VAL A 187 9.96 -32.96 26.52
CA VAL A 187 11.33 -33.48 26.44
C VAL A 187 11.34 -35.01 26.26
N VAL A 188 12.45 -35.57 25.75
CA VAL A 188 12.61 -37.02 25.55
C VAL A 188 13.95 -37.49 26.17
N PRO A 189 13.94 -38.41 27.16
CA PRO A 189 12.76 -38.96 27.85
C PRO A 189 11.98 -37.86 28.62
N PRO A 190 10.69 -38.11 28.98
CA PRO A 190 9.92 -37.18 29.83
C PRO A 190 10.53 -37.09 31.23
N VAL A 191 10.39 -35.91 31.88
CA VAL A 191 11.06 -35.57 33.15
C VAL A 191 10.06 -34.98 34.14
N ASP A 192 10.21 -35.29 35.43
CA ASP A 192 9.59 -34.51 36.52
C ASP A 192 10.59 -33.44 36.98
N HIS A 193 10.32 -32.17 36.68
CA HIS A 193 11.15 -31.04 37.15
C HIS A 193 10.84 -30.62 38.60
N GLY A 194 9.89 -31.27 39.26
CA GLY A 194 9.54 -31.00 40.65
C GLY A 194 10.64 -31.41 41.64
N PRO A 195 10.60 -30.91 42.89
CA PRO A 195 11.69 -31.11 43.87
C PRO A 195 11.99 -32.56 44.27
N ARG A 196 11.14 -33.52 43.87
CA ARG A 196 11.32 -34.96 44.09
C ARG A 196 11.87 -35.72 42.88
N ALA A 197 11.86 -35.13 41.68
CA ALA A 197 12.25 -35.76 40.41
C ALA A 197 11.73 -37.20 40.27
N ASN A 198 10.42 -37.39 40.46
CA ASN A 198 9.78 -38.70 40.47
C ASN A 198 9.95 -39.38 39.09
N PRO A 199 10.44 -40.64 39.02
CA PRO A 199 10.56 -41.35 37.76
C PRO A 199 9.23 -41.48 37.03
N ILE A 200 9.21 -41.16 35.74
CA ILE A 200 8.05 -41.31 34.85
C ILE A 200 8.22 -42.60 34.03
N SER A 201 7.19 -43.45 34.04
CA SER A 201 7.14 -44.67 33.23
C SER A 201 5.98 -44.59 32.23
N LEU A 202 6.27 -44.78 30.94
CA LEU A 202 5.24 -44.87 29.91
C LEU A 202 4.64 -46.29 29.93
N GLN A 203 3.31 -46.39 29.82
CA GLN A 203 2.55 -47.63 29.97
C GLN A 203 1.75 -47.94 28.69
N ASN A 204 1.68 -49.23 28.34
CA ASN A 204 1.05 -49.74 27.12
C ASN A 204 1.60 -49.05 25.86
N ALA A 205 0.76 -48.38 25.06
CA ALA A 205 1.15 -47.73 23.80
C ALA A 205 1.57 -46.26 23.94
N ALA A 206 1.76 -45.74 25.17
CA ALA A 206 2.18 -44.36 25.39
C ALA A 206 3.57 -44.10 24.79
N GLN A 207 3.70 -43.09 23.93
CA GLN A 207 4.95 -42.79 23.22
C GLN A 207 5.20 -41.28 23.09
N MET A 208 6.47 -40.89 23.00
CA MET A 208 6.87 -39.51 22.73
C MET A 208 6.92 -39.26 21.22
N ILE A 209 6.29 -38.19 20.74
CA ILE A 209 6.21 -37.85 19.31
C ILE A 209 6.63 -36.40 19.03
N LYS A 210 7.16 -36.15 17.83
CA LYS A 210 7.28 -34.80 17.26
C LYS A 210 5.97 -34.49 16.52
N VAL A 211 5.29 -33.42 16.89
CA VAL A 211 4.17 -32.87 16.12
C VAL A 211 4.68 -31.71 15.29
N SER A 212 4.44 -31.71 13.97
CA SER A 212 4.80 -30.63 13.06
C SER A 212 3.54 -29.98 12.48
N PRO A 213 3.16 -28.76 12.90
CA PRO A 213 1.98 -28.05 12.40
C PRO A 213 1.95 -27.90 10.88
N ALA A 214 0.81 -28.26 10.28
CA ALA A 214 0.59 -28.28 8.85
C ALA A 214 -0.90 -28.44 8.54
N LEU A 215 -1.28 -28.07 7.31
CA LEU A 215 -2.54 -28.42 6.69
C LEU A 215 -2.55 -29.91 6.36
N SER A 216 -3.45 -30.67 6.96
CA SER A 216 -3.71 -32.08 6.69
C SER A 216 -4.83 -32.21 5.66
N LEU A 217 -4.58 -33.02 4.63
CA LEU A 217 -5.45 -33.25 3.48
C LEU A 217 -5.66 -34.75 3.27
N GLY A 218 -6.94 -35.15 3.30
CA GLY A 218 -7.40 -36.50 2.98
C GLY A 218 -8.12 -36.57 1.62
N THR A 219 -8.91 -37.61 1.39
CA THR A 219 -9.42 -38.02 0.07
C THR A 219 -10.14 -36.93 -0.73
N SER A 220 -10.80 -35.98 -0.06
CA SER A 220 -11.53 -34.87 -0.68
C SER A 220 -10.99 -33.48 -0.34
N GLY A 221 -10.06 -33.37 0.61
CA GLY A 221 -9.73 -32.09 1.26
C GLY A 221 -8.92 -31.14 0.39
N PHE A 222 -9.19 -29.84 0.52
CA PHE A 222 -8.38 -28.76 -0.08
C PHE A 222 -8.49 -27.44 0.68
N ALA A 223 -7.56 -26.53 0.39
CA ALA A 223 -7.59 -25.14 0.84
C ALA A 223 -7.90 -24.20 -0.33
N ARG A 224 -8.67 -23.13 -0.04
CA ARG A 224 -9.09 -22.12 -1.01
C ARG A 224 -8.89 -20.71 -0.43
N PRO A 225 -7.86 -19.97 -0.88
CA PRO A 225 -7.69 -18.56 -0.52
C PRO A 225 -8.87 -17.69 -0.99
N PHE A 226 -9.36 -16.77 -0.16
CA PHE A 226 -10.47 -15.87 -0.49
C PHE A 226 -9.98 -14.44 -0.73
N GLY A 227 -10.30 -13.87 -1.90
CA GLY A 227 -9.87 -12.53 -2.32
C GLY A 227 -8.65 -12.55 -3.25
N ASP A 228 -7.87 -13.63 -3.22
CA ASP A 228 -6.59 -13.80 -3.91
C ASP A 228 -6.68 -14.06 -5.43
N ARG A 229 -7.80 -13.71 -6.09
CA ARG A 229 -7.98 -13.93 -7.55
C ARG A 229 -7.02 -13.14 -8.44
N ALA A 230 -6.33 -12.14 -7.90
CA ALA A 230 -5.26 -11.43 -8.62
C ALA A 230 -3.93 -12.22 -8.65
N ILE A 231 -3.77 -13.23 -7.79
CA ILE A 231 -2.57 -14.07 -7.71
C ILE A 231 -2.71 -15.17 -8.77
N ASN A 232 -2.21 -14.90 -9.98
CA ASN A 232 -2.34 -15.79 -11.13
C ASN A 232 -1.01 -15.99 -11.89
N PRO A 233 0.02 -16.63 -11.29
CA PRO A 233 1.30 -16.88 -11.95
C PRO A 233 1.15 -17.63 -13.28
N GLY A 234 1.82 -17.16 -14.32
CA GLY A 234 1.72 -17.64 -15.71
C GLY A 234 0.48 -17.13 -16.46
N GLY A 235 -0.41 -16.37 -15.81
CA GLY A 235 -1.67 -15.90 -16.39
C GLY A 235 -1.51 -14.89 -17.54
N ALA A 236 -0.38 -14.19 -17.61
CA ALA A 236 -0.04 -13.25 -18.67
C ALA A 236 0.89 -13.86 -19.75
N GLN A 237 0.80 -15.19 -19.94
CA GLN A 237 1.43 -16.00 -20.99
C GLN A 237 2.96 -16.18 -20.88
N VAL A 238 3.68 -15.10 -20.61
CA VAL A 238 5.16 -15.03 -20.48
C VAL A 238 5.62 -14.32 -19.20
N ASP A 239 4.71 -14.04 -18.28
CA ASP A 239 5.06 -13.48 -16.97
C ASP A 239 5.95 -14.45 -16.16
N PRO A 240 7.08 -13.97 -15.61
CA PRO A 240 7.94 -14.80 -14.79
C PRO A 240 7.30 -15.05 -13.43
N TYR A 241 7.54 -16.23 -12.86
CA TYR A 241 7.00 -16.59 -11.54
C TYR A 241 7.85 -17.64 -10.83
N THR A 242 7.58 -17.78 -9.52
CA THR A 242 8.00 -18.92 -8.71
C THR A 242 6.82 -19.40 -7.88
N VAL A 243 6.67 -20.72 -7.76
CA VAL A 243 5.85 -21.36 -6.73
C VAL A 243 6.72 -22.37 -5.99
N GLN A 244 6.84 -22.21 -4.67
CA GLN A 244 7.62 -23.06 -3.78
C GLN A 244 6.71 -23.61 -2.67
N ALA A 245 6.89 -24.86 -2.25
CA ALA A 245 6.05 -25.49 -1.24
C ALA A 245 6.82 -26.52 -0.41
N TRP A 246 6.47 -26.64 0.87
CA TRP A 246 6.92 -27.73 1.74
C TRP A 246 5.78 -28.73 1.93
N VAL A 247 6.01 -29.99 1.53
CA VAL A 247 4.99 -31.04 1.48
C VAL A 247 5.50 -32.37 2.05
N LEU A 248 4.58 -33.16 2.62
CA LEU A 248 4.81 -34.56 3.01
C LEU A 248 3.66 -35.40 2.46
N VAL A 249 3.96 -36.33 1.54
CA VAL A 249 2.95 -37.24 0.97
C VAL A 249 2.75 -38.42 1.90
N ALA A 250 1.53 -38.70 2.33
CA ALA A 250 1.21 -39.78 3.27
C ALA A 250 0.84 -41.10 2.58
N THR A 251 0.30 -41.09 1.36
CA THR A 251 -0.10 -42.33 0.65
C THR A 251 0.12 -42.30 -0.87
N SER A 252 0.20 -43.49 -1.47
CA SER A 252 0.20 -43.70 -2.93
C SER A 252 -1.21 -43.73 -3.56
N THR A 253 -2.27 -43.44 -2.79
CA THR A 253 -3.67 -43.73 -3.18
C THR A 253 -4.14 -42.98 -4.43
N ASN A 254 -3.84 -41.67 -4.51
CA ASN A 254 -4.08 -40.87 -5.72
C ASN A 254 -2.80 -40.84 -6.55
N SER A 255 -2.81 -41.44 -7.75
CA SER A 255 -1.63 -41.53 -8.62
C SER A 255 -1.22 -40.18 -9.25
N ARG A 256 -2.10 -39.17 -9.22
CA ARG A 256 -1.81 -37.77 -9.52
C ARG A 256 -2.34 -36.92 -8.35
N GLN A 257 -1.55 -35.99 -7.84
CA GLN A 257 -1.93 -35.13 -6.71
C GLN A 257 -1.54 -33.68 -6.99
N ALA A 258 -2.33 -32.72 -6.49
CA ALA A 258 -2.14 -31.30 -6.77
C ALA A 258 -1.70 -30.52 -5.53
N ILE A 259 -0.58 -29.81 -5.62
CA ILE A 259 -0.07 -28.96 -4.53
C ILE A 259 -0.66 -27.55 -4.67
N PHE A 260 -0.50 -26.93 -5.85
CA PHE A 260 -0.98 -25.58 -6.17
C PHE A 260 -1.54 -25.54 -7.58
N VAL A 261 -2.74 -24.99 -7.77
CA VAL A 261 -3.43 -24.91 -9.07
C VAL A 261 -4.21 -23.60 -9.14
N ASN A 262 -3.90 -22.74 -10.10
CA ASN A 262 -4.57 -21.43 -10.25
C ASN A 262 -5.63 -21.36 -11.37
N SER A 263 -5.81 -22.45 -12.12
CA SER A 263 -6.67 -22.55 -13.30
C SER A 263 -7.07 -24.00 -13.56
N ASP A 264 -8.03 -24.23 -14.46
CA ASP A 264 -8.49 -25.59 -14.81
C ASP A 264 -7.40 -26.37 -15.57
N LEU A 265 -7.15 -27.64 -15.21
CA LEU A 265 -6.06 -28.42 -15.81
C LEU A 265 -6.19 -28.62 -17.32
N GLN A 266 -7.40 -28.49 -17.89
CA GLN A 266 -7.63 -28.61 -19.32
C GLN A 266 -7.53 -27.26 -20.06
N SER A 267 -7.50 -26.13 -19.35
CA SER A 267 -7.50 -24.79 -19.94
C SER A 267 -6.11 -24.35 -20.42
N ASN A 268 -6.06 -23.62 -21.54
CA ASN A 268 -4.83 -23.08 -22.14
C ASN A 268 -4.19 -21.89 -21.37
N THR A 269 -4.44 -21.78 -20.06
CA THR A 269 -4.03 -20.64 -19.22
C THR A 269 -3.82 -21.05 -17.76
N GLY A 270 -2.97 -20.31 -17.04
CA GLY A 270 -2.57 -20.63 -15.67
C GLY A 270 -1.50 -21.73 -15.58
N ILE A 271 -1.22 -22.20 -14.37
CA ILE A 271 -0.21 -23.20 -14.04
C ILE A 271 -0.69 -24.16 -12.94
N ALA A 272 -0.08 -25.34 -12.90
CA ALA A 272 -0.28 -26.35 -11.87
C ALA A 272 1.05 -26.97 -11.43
N LEU A 273 1.28 -27.00 -10.11
CA LEU A 273 2.35 -27.73 -9.45
C LEU A 273 1.76 -29.03 -8.87
N LEU A 274 2.17 -30.16 -9.44
CA LEU A 274 1.56 -31.47 -9.25
C LEU A 274 2.62 -32.51 -8.84
N LEU A 275 2.13 -33.66 -8.35
CA LEU A 275 2.89 -34.87 -8.13
C LEU A 275 2.27 -36.02 -8.93
N GLU A 276 3.10 -36.87 -9.56
CA GLU A 276 2.67 -38.08 -10.28
C GLU A 276 3.43 -39.31 -9.78
N TYR A 277 2.71 -40.40 -9.48
CA TYR A 277 3.27 -41.60 -8.85
C TYR A 277 4.03 -42.48 -9.85
N ASP A 278 5.32 -42.64 -9.64
CA ASP A 278 6.19 -43.51 -10.41
C ASP A 278 6.43 -44.82 -9.64
N ALA A 279 5.67 -45.85 -10.03
CA ALA A 279 5.74 -47.18 -9.44
C ALA A 279 7.11 -47.87 -9.60
N THR A 280 7.99 -47.39 -10.50
CA THR A 280 9.34 -47.96 -10.67
C THR A 280 10.31 -47.52 -9.56
N VAL A 281 10.03 -46.38 -8.91
CA VAL A 281 10.81 -45.81 -7.79
C VAL A 281 10.02 -45.75 -6.48
N SER A 282 8.78 -46.28 -6.48
CA SER A 282 7.85 -46.30 -5.34
C SER A 282 7.54 -44.93 -4.70
N GLY A 283 7.67 -43.85 -5.47
CA GLY A 283 7.50 -42.48 -5.00
C GLY A 283 6.98 -41.55 -6.09
N TYR A 284 6.94 -40.25 -5.83
CA TYR A 284 6.33 -39.26 -6.72
C TYR A 284 7.36 -38.44 -7.50
N ARG A 285 7.06 -38.15 -8.77
CA ARG A 285 7.73 -37.11 -9.56
C ARG A 285 7.00 -35.78 -9.37
N VAL A 286 7.73 -34.68 -9.29
CA VAL A 286 7.13 -33.34 -9.39
C VAL A 286 6.87 -33.04 -10.85
N VAL A 287 5.68 -32.53 -11.15
CA VAL A 287 5.27 -32.08 -12.47
C VAL A 287 4.90 -30.60 -12.40
N SER A 288 5.51 -29.80 -13.26
CA SER A 288 5.14 -28.40 -13.47
C SER A 288 4.47 -28.29 -14.83
N GLN A 289 3.19 -27.93 -14.83
CA GLN A 289 2.34 -27.83 -16.01
C GLN A 289 1.94 -26.36 -16.21
N ARG A 290 2.11 -25.83 -17.42
CA ARG A 290 1.60 -24.50 -17.82
C ARG A 290 0.49 -24.69 -18.86
N GLY A 291 -0.65 -24.03 -18.68
CA GLY A 291 -1.82 -24.24 -19.54
C GLY A 291 -2.31 -25.70 -19.52
N SER A 292 -2.75 -26.20 -20.67
CA SER A 292 -3.52 -27.45 -20.77
C SER A 292 -2.66 -28.69 -20.60
N ASN A 293 -3.18 -29.68 -19.87
CA ASN A 293 -2.54 -30.98 -19.63
C ASN A 293 -2.35 -31.85 -20.89
N ASN A 294 -2.81 -31.38 -22.05
CA ASN A 294 -2.58 -32.03 -23.35
C ASN A 294 -1.30 -31.51 -24.05
N GLU A 295 -0.72 -30.39 -23.58
CA GLU A 295 0.46 -29.76 -24.16
C GLU A 295 1.76 -30.23 -23.47
N SER A 296 2.38 -31.27 -24.03
CA SER A 296 3.69 -31.75 -23.56
C SER A 296 4.82 -30.72 -23.75
N SER A 297 4.63 -29.75 -24.65
CA SER A 297 5.50 -28.58 -24.85
C SER A 297 5.52 -27.59 -23.67
N GLN A 298 4.57 -27.74 -22.74
CA GLN A 298 4.35 -26.86 -21.58
C GLN A 298 4.39 -27.62 -20.25
N THR A 299 4.83 -28.88 -20.26
CA THR A 299 4.80 -29.78 -19.09
C THR A 299 6.18 -30.38 -18.82
N LEU A 300 6.74 -30.08 -17.65
CA LEU A 300 8.05 -30.57 -17.19
C LEU A 300 7.90 -31.54 -16.03
N THR A 301 8.68 -32.63 -16.01
CA THR A 301 8.68 -33.67 -14.96
C THR A 301 10.06 -33.83 -14.33
N SER A 302 10.13 -34.06 -13.02
CA SER A 302 11.39 -34.20 -12.26
C SER A 302 12.14 -35.51 -12.50
N LYS A 303 13.47 -35.47 -12.40
CA LYS A 303 14.38 -36.63 -12.40
C LYS A 303 14.59 -37.21 -11.01
N GLY A 304 14.48 -36.40 -9.97
CA GLY A 304 14.39 -36.81 -8.57
C GLY A 304 13.00 -37.33 -8.19
N VAL A 305 12.85 -37.69 -6.91
CA VAL A 305 11.67 -38.38 -6.36
C VAL A 305 11.30 -37.80 -4.99
N VAL A 306 10.03 -37.43 -4.80
CA VAL A 306 9.42 -37.12 -3.51
C VAL A 306 9.00 -38.44 -2.86
N GLN A 307 9.57 -38.75 -1.70
CA GLN A 307 9.34 -40.00 -0.99
C GLN A 307 8.13 -39.91 -0.04
N ILE A 308 7.37 -41.00 0.07
CA ILE A 308 6.22 -41.10 0.96
C ILE A 308 6.70 -41.09 2.42
N GLY A 309 5.99 -40.39 3.29
CA GLY A 309 6.34 -40.23 4.71
C GLY A 309 7.46 -39.23 5.00
N SER A 310 7.99 -38.52 4.00
CA SER A 310 9.11 -37.58 4.14
C SER A 310 8.75 -36.14 3.77
N TRP A 311 9.15 -35.17 4.60
CA TRP A 311 9.04 -33.75 4.26
C TRP A 311 10.02 -33.39 3.14
N THR A 312 9.50 -32.78 2.08
CA THR A 312 10.24 -32.37 0.89
C THR A 312 9.85 -30.95 0.49
N ASN A 313 10.83 -30.08 0.27
CA ASN A 313 10.64 -28.81 -0.42
C ASN A 313 10.64 -29.07 -1.93
N VAL A 314 9.63 -28.54 -2.61
CA VAL A 314 9.49 -28.60 -4.07
C VAL A 314 9.22 -27.20 -4.59
N ALA A 315 9.86 -26.83 -5.70
CA ALA A 315 9.60 -25.54 -6.35
C ALA A 315 9.58 -25.65 -7.87
N THR A 316 8.90 -24.71 -8.51
CA THR A 316 9.00 -24.47 -9.95
C THR A 316 9.11 -22.99 -10.24
N THR A 317 9.96 -22.65 -11.22
CA THR A 317 10.13 -21.28 -11.70
C THR A 317 9.94 -21.22 -13.21
N PHE A 318 9.54 -20.05 -13.69
CA PHE A 318 9.53 -19.71 -15.10
C PHE A 318 10.07 -18.29 -15.27
N ASP A 319 11.06 -18.10 -16.14
CA ASP A 319 11.80 -16.82 -16.31
C ASP A 319 11.34 -15.96 -17.49
N GLY A 320 10.33 -16.40 -18.23
CA GLY A 320 9.88 -15.81 -19.50
C GLY A 320 10.20 -16.67 -20.73
N ALA A 321 11.17 -17.59 -20.63
CA ALA A 321 11.59 -18.48 -21.72
C ALA A 321 11.86 -19.93 -21.30
N LYS A 322 12.08 -20.21 -20.01
CA LYS A 322 12.50 -21.51 -19.48
C LYS A 322 11.69 -21.89 -18.25
N LEU A 323 11.15 -23.11 -18.26
CA LEU A 323 10.49 -23.73 -17.12
C LEU A 323 11.50 -24.60 -16.37
N SER A 324 11.53 -24.50 -15.04
CA SER A 324 12.45 -25.25 -14.17
C SER A 324 11.75 -25.87 -12.96
N ILE A 325 12.31 -26.96 -12.43
CA ILE A 325 11.89 -27.65 -11.20
C ILE A 325 13.10 -27.82 -10.27
N PHE A 326 12.85 -27.62 -8.97
CA PHE A 326 13.82 -27.74 -7.89
C PHE A 326 13.29 -28.69 -6.80
N LEU A 327 14.20 -29.44 -6.18
CA LEU A 327 13.93 -30.39 -5.09
C LEU A 327 14.92 -30.13 -3.95
N GLN A 328 14.42 -29.95 -2.72
CA GLN A 328 15.23 -29.55 -1.56
C GLN A 328 16.11 -28.31 -1.84
N GLY A 329 15.59 -27.34 -2.59
CA GLY A 329 16.30 -26.13 -3.04
C GLY A 329 17.25 -26.32 -4.23
N LEU A 330 17.56 -27.55 -4.64
CA LEU A 330 18.53 -27.83 -5.70
C LEU A 330 17.87 -27.96 -7.08
N PRO A 331 18.47 -27.45 -8.18
CA PRO A 331 17.93 -27.61 -9.53
C PRO A 331 17.94 -29.09 -9.99
N ASP A 332 16.82 -29.56 -10.54
CA ASP A 332 16.64 -30.96 -10.94
C ASP A 332 16.37 -31.11 -12.46
N ALA A 333 15.41 -30.34 -12.97
CA ALA A 333 14.97 -30.38 -14.36
C ALA A 333 14.70 -28.96 -14.89
N SER A 334 14.93 -28.75 -16.19
CA SER A 334 14.51 -27.55 -16.91
C SER A 334 14.28 -27.85 -18.38
N MET A 335 13.45 -27.03 -19.03
CA MET A 335 13.20 -27.05 -20.48
C MET A 335 12.90 -25.64 -20.99
N ASP A 336 13.26 -25.37 -22.24
CA ASP A 336 12.80 -24.16 -22.93
C ASP A 336 11.27 -24.28 -23.17
N CYS A 337 10.53 -23.21 -22.92
CA CYS A 337 9.08 -23.25 -22.73
C CYS A 337 8.42 -21.96 -23.23
N GLY A 338 7.52 -22.08 -24.21
CA GLY A 338 6.95 -20.93 -24.92
C GLY A 338 5.80 -20.22 -24.18
N PRO A 339 5.21 -19.16 -24.77
CA PRO A 339 3.98 -18.55 -24.25
C PRO A 339 2.84 -19.59 -24.16
N ILE A 340 2.06 -19.60 -23.08
CA ILE A 340 0.82 -20.39 -23.05
C ILE A 340 -0.28 -19.71 -23.88
N PRO A 341 -1.20 -20.46 -24.54
CA PRO A 341 -2.01 -19.89 -25.63
C PRO A 341 -3.06 -18.84 -25.23
N LEU A 342 -3.48 -18.78 -23.97
CA LEU A 342 -4.57 -17.89 -23.51
C LEU A 342 -4.13 -17.00 -22.34
N TYR A 343 -4.23 -15.68 -22.53
CA TYR A 343 -4.12 -14.67 -21.48
C TYR A 343 -5.32 -14.73 -20.53
N ARG A 344 -5.07 -14.74 -19.22
CA ARG A 344 -6.10 -14.66 -18.16
C ARG A 344 -5.56 -13.86 -16.96
N PRO A 345 -6.14 -12.70 -16.61
CA PRO A 345 -5.65 -11.87 -15.51
C PRO A 345 -6.20 -12.27 -14.12
N GLN A 346 -6.95 -13.37 -14.01
CA GLN A 346 -7.58 -13.80 -12.76
C GLN A 346 -7.51 -15.32 -12.57
N SER A 347 -7.20 -15.74 -11.34
CA SER A 347 -7.13 -17.15 -10.93
C SER A 347 -8.43 -17.68 -10.34
N ASP A 348 -8.52 -19.02 -10.34
CA ASP A 348 -9.46 -19.83 -9.56
C ASP A 348 -8.65 -20.70 -8.56
N LEU A 349 -7.86 -20.04 -7.71
CA LEU A 349 -6.81 -20.69 -6.91
C LEU A 349 -7.33 -21.74 -5.90
N LEU A 350 -6.75 -22.94 -6.00
CA LEU A 350 -6.79 -24.01 -4.99
C LEU A 350 -5.38 -24.42 -4.56
N ILE A 351 -5.27 -24.85 -3.30
CA ILE A 351 -4.10 -25.53 -2.74
C ILE A 351 -4.56 -26.91 -2.28
N GLY A 352 -3.85 -27.96 -2.67
CA GLY A 352 -4.19 -29.35 -2.29
C GLY A 352 -5.19 -30.08 -3.21
N ALA A 353 -5.72 -29.45 -4.26
CA ALA A 353 -6.58 -30.10 -5.26
C ALA A 353 -6.52 -29.39 -6.61
N ALA A 354 -6.84 -30.10 -7.69
CA ALA A 354 -6.97 -29.50 -9.02
C ALA A 354 -8.44 -29.29 -9.44
N LEU A 355 -8.63 -28.36 -10.37
CA LEU A 355 -9.91 -28.09 -11.03
C LEU A 355 -10.01 -28.87 -12.35
N ALA A 356 -11.19 -29.44 -12.60
CA ALA A 356 -11.66 -29.83 -13.92
C ALA A 356 -13.13 -29.41 -14.11
N GLN A 357 -13.43 -28.79 -15.25
CA GLN A 357 -14.70 -28.12 -15.53
C GLN A 357 -15.13 -27.14 -14.41
N GLY A 358 -14.15 -26.49 -13.76
CA GLY A 358 -14.36 -25.57 -12.63
C GLY A 358 -14.73 -26.23 -11.30
N ILE A 359 -14.67 -27.56 -11.20
CA ILE A 359 -15.01 -28.33 -9.98
C ILE A 359 -13.73 -28.97 -9.40
N PRO A 360 -13.50 -28.96 -8.08
CA PRO A 360 -12.38 -29.68 -7.45
C PRO A 360 -12.50 -31.19 -7.64
N VAL A 361 -11.43 -31.85 -8.11
CA VAL A 361 -11.45 -33.28 -8.45
C VAL A 361 -10.82 -34.14 -7.36
N GLY A 362 -11.65 -34.95 -6.67
CA GLY A 362 -11.23 -35.88 -5.60
C GLY A 362 -10.16 -36.90 -6.00
N ALA A 363 -10.06 -37.26 -7.29
CA ALA A 363 -9.00 -38.13 -7.80
C ALA A 363 -7.64 -37.42 -7.99
N THR A 364 -7.55 -36.12 -7.68
CA THR A 364 -6.33 -35.30 -7.78
C THR A 364 -5.98 -34.55 -6.49
N THR A 365 -6.71 -34.81 -5.41
CA THR A 365 -6.46 -34.22 -4.09
C THR A 365 -5.15 -34.73 -3.50
N PHE A 366 -4.43 -33.84 -2.82
CA PHE A 366 -3.21 -34.16 -2.10
C PHE A 366 -3.52 -35.01 -0.87
N GLN A 367 -2.79 -36.12 -0.70
CA GLN A 367 -2.99 -37.09 0.38
C GLN A 367 -1.81 -37.01 1.35
N GLY A 368 -1.89 -36.13 2.35
CA GLY A 368 -0.80 -35.86 3.28
C GLY A 368 -0.85 -34.46 3.88
N PHE A 369 0.32 -33.84 4.07
CA PHE A 369 0.48 -32.57 4.77
C PHE A 369 1.17 -31.51 3.90
N ILE A 370 0.73 -30.26 4.02
CA ILE A 370 1.34 -29.08 3.40
C ILE A 370 1.69 -28.08 4.53
N ARG A 371 2.96 -27.70 4.66
CA ARG A 371 3.44 -26.74 5.68
C ARG A 371 3.19 -25.29 5.24
N GLU A 372 3.58 -24.99 4.01
CA GLU A 372 3.45 -23.68 3.38
C GLU A 372 3.48 -23.78 1.85
N VAL A 373 2.95 -22.74 1.18
CA VAL A 373 3.11 -22.51 -0.27
C VAL A 373 3.37 -21.01 -0.50
N ASP A 374 4.46 -20.67 -1.17
CA ASP A 374 4.87 -19.29 -1.44
C ASP A 374 4.89 -19.02 -2.96
N VAL A 375 4.47 -17.82 -3.35
CA VAL A 375 4.21 -17.43 -4.76
C VAL A 375 4.80 -16.06 -5.05
N TYR A 376 5.72 -16.01 -6.02
CA TYR A 376 6.40 -14.79 -6.46
C TYR A 376 6.08 -14.43 -7.92
N THR A 377 6.05 -13.14 -8.24
CA THR A 377 5.92 -12.56 -9.61
C THR A 377 7.26 -12.47 -10.37
N ARG A 378 8.24 -13.29 -9.97
CA ARG A 378 9.54 -13.42 -10.62
C ARG A 378 10.06 -14.85 -10.48
N ALA A 379 10.95 -15.26 -11.39
CA ALA A 379 11.78 -16.44 -11.18
C ALA A 379 12.80 -16.14 -10.07
N LEU A 380 12.79 -16.93 -9.00
CA LEU A 380 13.84 -16.94 -7.99
C LEU A 380 15.07 -17.69 -8.53
N LEU A 381 16.25 -17.25 -8.10
CA LEU A 381 17.50 -17.96 -8.32
C LEU A 381 17.59 -19.20 -7.41
N ALA A 382 18.41 -20.17 -7.80
CA ALA A 382 18.63 -21.39 -7.01
C ALA A 382 19.11 -21.11 -5.56
N THR A 383 19.83 -20.01 -5.34
CA THR A 383 20.26 -19.56 -4.01
C THR A 383 19.09 -19.04 -3.18
N GLU A 384 18.22 -18.20 -3.76
CA GLU A 384 17.04 -17.65 -3.07
C GLU A 384 16.03 -18.78 -2.70
N ILE A 385 15.84 -19.74 -3.61
CA ILE A 385 15.02 -20.94 -3.33
C ILE A 385 15.63 -21.77 -2.19
N LEU A 386 16.96 -21.82 -2.08
CA LEU A 386 17.68 -22.54 -1.02
C LEU A 386 17.63 -21.80 0.33
N GLU A 387 17.77 -20.48 0.32
CA GLU A 387 17.61 -19.60 1.49
C GLU A 387 16.17 -19.70 2.05
N ASN A 388 15.17 -19.77 1.16
CA ASN A 388 13.76 -20.04 1.52
C ASN A 388 13.50 -21.43 2.14
N LEU A 389 14.46 -22.37 2.20
CA LEU A 389 14.29 -23.56 3.05
C LEU A 389 14.45 -23.24 4.54
N THR A 390 15.30 -22.28 4.90
CA THR A 390 15.79 -22.04 6.27
C THR A 390 15.28 -20.76 6.91
N ASP A 391 14.86 -19.78 6.12
CA ASP A 391 14.36 -18.48 6.59
C ASP A 391 12.97 -18.19 6.00
N LEU A 392 12.09 -17.53 6.77
CA LEU A 392 10.73 -17.20 6.33
C LEU A 392 10.79 -16.13 5.22
N PRO A 393 9.92 -16.20 4.19
CA PRO A 393 9.91 -15.21 3.12
C PRO A 393 9.52 -13.84 3.67
N ASP A 394 10.22 -12.78 3.23
CA ASP A 394 9.90 -11.42 3.66
C ASP A 394 8.54 -10.99 3.12
N VAL A 395 7.56 -10.82 4.02
CA VAL A 395 6.20 -10.36 3.72
C VAL A 395 6.15 -8.92 3.19
N ASN A 396 7.29 -8.22 3.16
CA ASN A 396 7.44 -6.89 2.56
C ASN A 396 8.09 -6.93 1.15
N ASP A 397 8.54 -8.09 0.64
CA ASP A 397 9.03 -8.22 -0.74
C ASP A 397 7.84 -7.95 -1.71
N PRO A 398 7.88 -6.88 -2.52
CA PRO A 398 6.77 -6.53 -3.43
C PRO A 398 6.57 -7.56 -4.55
N THR A 399 7.48 -8.53 -4.70
CA THR A 399 7.37 -9.63 -5.65
C THR A 399 6.73 -10.88 -5.02
N LEU A 400 6.69 -10.99 -3.68
CA LEU A 400 5.96 -12.04 -2.95
C LEU A 400 4.47 -11.69 -2.89
N VAL A 401 3.67 -12.28 -3.76
CA VAL A 401 2.23 -11.98 -3.85
C VAL A 401 1.36 -12.93 -3.02
N GLY A 402 1.85 -14.13 -2.69
CA GLY A 402 1.15 -15.07 -1.82
C GLY A 402 2.10 -15.84 -0.91
N ALA A 403 1.80 -15.87 0.39
CA ALA A 403 2.56 -16.60 1.40
C ALA A 403 1.59 -17.41 2.26
N TYR A 404 1.23 -18.61 1.81
CA TYR A 404 0.16 -19.43 2.37
C TYR A 404 0.71 -20.35 3.47
N ASN A 405 0.89 -19.81 4.67
CA ASN A 405 1.42 -20.53 5.81
C ASN A 405 0.31 -21.31 6.57
N PHE A 406 0.54 -22.60 6.82
CA PHE A 406 -0.40 -23.50 7.50
C PHE A 406 0.09 -24.02 8.86
N THR A 407 1.16 -23.46 9.43
CA THR A 407 1.62 -23.79 10.79
C THR A 407 0.80 -23.10 11.89
N SER A 408 -0.01 -22.10 11.52
CA SER A 408 -0.78 -21.26 12.44
C SER A 408 -2.28 -21.23 12.10
N SER A 409 -3.11 -20.91 13.11
CA SER A 409 -4.57 -20.86 12.98
C SER A 409 -5.13 -19.50 13.45
N PRO A 410 -6.07 -18.87 12.71
CA PRO A 410 -6.60 -19.30 11.42
C PRO A 410 -5.61 -19.09 10.27
N ALA A 411 -5.59 -20.01 9.30
CA ALA A 411 -4.71 -19.94 8.13
C ALA A 411 -5.01 -18.70 7.26
N ARG A 412 -3.93 -18.02 6.83
CA ARG A 412 -3.98 -16.77 6.05
C ARG A 412 -2.82 -16.70 5.07
N ASN A 413 -3.06 -15.99 3.96
CA ASN A 413 -2.00 -15.44 3.13
C ASN A 413 -1.30 -14.32 3.93
N GLN A 414 -0.01 -14.47 4.23
CA GLN A 414 0.72 -13.51 5.07
C GLN A 414 1.07 -12.21 4.32
N ALA A 415 1.18 -12.23 2.99
CA ALA A 415 1.54 -11.06 2.17
C ALA A 415 0.43 -9.99 2.12
N ASN A 416 -0.83 -10.36 2.33
CA ASN A 416 -1.97 -9.43 2.27
C ASN A 416 -3.04 -9.64 3.38
N GLY A 417 -2.86 -10.64 4.24
CA GLY A 417 -3.77 -10.96 5.34
C GLY A 417 -5.07 -11.68 4.94
N HIS A 418 -5.29 -12.02 3.66
CA HIS A 418 -6.50 -12.67 3.20
C HIS A 418 -6.73 -14.05 3.86
N PRO A 419 -7.99 -14.40 4.19
CA PRO A 419 -8.32 -15.65 4.86
C PRO A 419 -8.32 -16.84 3.89
N ILE A 420 -7.83 -17.99 4.37
CA ILE A 420 -7.88 -19.25 3.62
C ILE A 420 -9.03 -20.10 4.14
N GLY A 421 -9.96 -20.48 3.26
CA GLY A 421 -10.99 -21.46 3.55
C GLY A 421 -10.44 -22.88 3.50
N LEU A 422 -10.81 -23.72 4.46
CA LEU A 422 -10.52 -25.15 4.46
C LEU A 422 -11.82 -25.90 4.13
N ALA A 423 -11.77 -26.85 3.21
CA ALA A 423 -12.95 -27.52 2.66
C ALA A 423 -12.82 -29.04 2.65
N GLU A 424 -13.97 -29.73 2.60
CA GLU A 424 -14.09 -31.17 2.34
C GLU A 424 -13.18 -32.08 3.20
N GLY A 425 -13.02 -31.74 4.49
CA GLY A 425 -12.22 -32.50 5.46
C GLY A 425 -10.79 -32.00 5.68
N ALA A 426 -10.37 -30.93 5.00
CA ALA A 426 -9.08 -30.27 5.26
C ALA A 426 -9.02 -29.65 6.67
N VAL A 427 -7.96 -29.94 7.44
CA VAL A 427 -7.82 -29.48 8.84
C VAL A 427 -6.39 -29.09 9.20
N LEU A 428 -6.22 -28.14 10.11
CA LEU A 428 -4.92 -27.80 10.70
C LEU A 428 -4.62 -28.73 11.89
N SER A 429 -4.17 -29.96 11.60
CA SER A 429 -3.88 -30.97 12.64
C SER A 429 -2.40 -31.09 12.99
N GLY A 430 -1.51 -30.83 12.01
CA GLY A 430 -0.10 -31.21 12.04
C GLY A 430 0.15 -32.70 11.74
N HIS A 431 1.37 -32.98 11.26
CA HIS A 431 1.92 -34.33 11.07
C HIS A 431 2.47 -34.87 12.40
N LEU A 432 2.32 -36.18 12.65
CA LEU A 432 2.86 -36.86 13.84
C LEU A 432 4.03 -37.74 13.41
N GLY A 433 5.24 -37.47 13.91
CA GLY A 433 6.45 -38.24 13.62
C GLY A 433 7.13 -38.77 14.89
N PRO A 434 8.08 -39.72 14.77
CA PRO A 434 8.84 -40.23 15.90
C PRO A 434 9.68 -39.12 16.54
N ALA A 435 9.78 -39.10 17.88
CA ALA A 435 10.67 -38.20 18.59
C ALA A 435 12.05 -38.86 18.81
N SER A 436 13.09 -38.32 18.16
CA SER A 436 14.47 -38.77 18.36
C SER A 436 15.08 -38.16 19.62
N ALA A 437 15.89 -38.94 20.34
CA ALA A 437 16.75 -38.44 21.41
C ALA A 437 17.89 -37.59 20.81
N SER A 438 17.63 -36.30 20.63
CA SER A 438 18.59 -35.32 20.13
C SER A 438 18.23 -33.95 20.69
N THR A 439 19.23 -33.10 20.88
CA THR A 439 19.04 -31.73 21.35
C THR A 439 18.32 -30.89 20.30
N ILE A 440 16.99 -30.97 20.29
CA ILE A 440 16.21 -29.75 20.35
C ILE A 440 16.72 -29.04 21.60
N THR A 441 17.65 -28.10 21.41
CA THR A 441 17.69 -26.96 22.31
C THR A 441 16.28 -26.38 22.27
N LEU A 442 15.53 -26.59 23.35
CA LEU A 442 15.01 -25.44 24.06
C LEU A 442 16.08 -24.36 23.92
N ARG A 443 15.77 -23.27 23.21
CA ARG A 443 16.42 -22.03 23.58
C ARG A 443 16.20 -21.93 25.09
N ASP A 444 17.22 -21.53 25.84
CA ASP A 444 16.93 -20.76 27.02
C ASP A 444 16.04 -19.61 26.53
N GLU A 445 14.73 -19.71 26.79
CA GLU A 445 13.78 -18.63 26.54
C GLU A 445 14.25 -17.51 27.44
N ALA A 446 15.05 -16.58 26.88
CA ALA A 446 15.95 -15.71 27.61
C ALA A 446 15.24 -15.15 28.85
N PRO A 447 15.70 -15.54 30.06
CA PRO A 447 14.88 -16.11 31.13
C PRO A 447 13.58 -15.34 31.30
N PHE A 448 12.49 -15.91 30.73
CA PHE A 448 11.20 -15.25 30.46
C PHE A 448 10.91 -14.14 31.49
N PRO A 449 11.21 -12.86 31.15
CA PRO A 449 11.46 -11.85 32.16
C PRO A 449 10.13 -11.55 32.84
N ALA A 450 10.08 -11.84 34.15
CA ALA A 450 8.92 -12.47 34.79
C ALA A 450 7.55 -11.94 34.35
N PRO A 451 6.53 -12.80 34.15
CA PRO A 451 5.26 -12.44 33.48
C PRO A 451 4.50 -11.29 34.18
N CYS A 452 4.78 -11.07 35.45
CA CYS A 452 4.76 -9.75 36.06
C CYS A 452 6.15 -9.45 36.65
N LEU A 453 6.53 -8.18 36.69
CA LEU A 453 7.46 -7.71 37.74
C LEU A 453 6.87 -8.13 39.09
N ASP A 454 7.72 -8.47 40.04
CA ASP A 454 7.28 -8.86 41.38
C ASP A 454 6.56 -7.69 42.09
N ILE A 455 5.84 -7.99 43.17
CA ILE A 455 4.97 -7.01 43.84
C ILE A 455 5.81 -5.89 44.48
N GLU A 456 7.00 -6.19 45.00
CA GLU A 456 7.89 -5.20 45.59
C GLU A 456 8.39 -4.23 44.51
N THR A 457 8.87 -4.73 43.37
CA THR A 457 9.24 -3.92 42.20
C THR A 457 8.05 -3.13 41.63
N LEU A 458 6.83 -3.68 41.62
CA LEU A 458 5.62 -2.94 41.19
C LEU A 458 5.18 -1.85 42.18
N GLU A 459 5.54 -1.96 43.45
CA GLU A 459 5.37 -0.91 44.46
C GLU A 459 6.51 0.12 44.39
N GLU A 460 7.76 -0.28 44.16
CA GLU A 460 8.88 0.63 43.87
C GLU A 460 8.65 1.46 42.60
N LEU A 461 8.17 0.85 41.51
CA LEU A 461 7.82 1.58 40.28
C LEU A 461 6.61 2.51 40.48
N ARG A 462 5.70 2.20 41.40
CA ARG A 462 4.60 3.09 41.79
C ARG A 462 5.08 4.25 42.67
N ALA A 463 6.03 4.01 43.57
CA ALA A 463 6.56 4.97 44.53
C ALA A 463 7.66 5.90 43.96
N SER A 464 8.40 5.45 42.95
CA SER A 464 9.45 6.22 42.27
C SER A 464 8.94 7.35 41.38
N VAL A 465 7.62 7.49 41.20
CA VAL A 465 7.01 8.59 40.46
C VAL A 465 6.80 9.80 41.38
N ASP A 466 7.68 10.79 41.27
CA ASP A 466 7.51 12.09 41.94
C ASP A 466 6.35 12.89 41.31
N PHE A 467 5.18 12.78 41.93
CA PHE A 467 4.00 13.60 41.62
C PHE A 467 4.16 15.08 42.01
N GLY A 468 5.01 15.38 43.01
CA GLY A 468 5.18 16.73 43.56
C GLY A 468 5.90 17.69 42.62
N SER A 469 6.82 17.20 41.77
CA SER A 469 7.35 17.99 40.64
C SER A 469 6.41 18.01 39.44
N LEU A 470 5.81 16.88 39.08
CA LEU A 470 4.84 16.77 37.97
C LEU A 470 3.68 17.76 38.11
N TRP A 471 3.08 17.87 39.30
CA TRP A 471 2.04 18.85 39.61
C TRP A 471 2.54 20.28 39.37
N LYS A 472 3.68 20.66 39.95
CA LYS A 472 4.22 22.03 39.87
C LYS A 472 4.57 22.48 38.46
N ILE A 473 4.85 21.55 37.54
CA ILE A 473 5.17 21.86 36.15
C ILE A 473 3.89 21.97 35.31
N HIS A 474 2.86 21.16 35.56
CA HIS A 474 1.67 21.03 34.70
C HIS A 474 0.33 21.49 35.33
N GLU A 475 0.34 22.08 36.52
CA GLU A 475 -0.88 22.61 37.17
C GLU A 475 -1.69 23.54 36.25
N ALA A 476 -1.01 24.41 35.48
CA ALA A 476 -1.67 25.29 34.53
C ALA A 476 -2.37 24.53 33.39
N ASP A 477 -1.70 23.53 32.81
CA ASP A 477 -2.23 22.70 31.71
C ASP A 477 -3.45 21.90 32.18
N LEU A 478 -3.37 21.30 33.37
CA LEU A 478 -4.43 20.50 33.98
C LEU A 478 -5.64 21.35 34.40
N ARG A 479 -5.43 22.58 34.89
CA ARG A 479 -6.53 23.52 35.17
C ARG A 479 -7.18 24.06 33.88
N ALA A 480 -6.40 24.28 32.82
CA ALA A 480 -6.94 24.65 31.51
C ALA A 480 -7.74 23.50 30.87
N ALA A 481 -7.32 22.25 31.06
CA ALA A 481 -8.07 21.06 30.66
C ALA A 481 -9.42 20.96 31.38
N MET A 482 -9.44 21.14 32.70
CA MET A 482 -10.69 21.16 33.49
C MET A 482 -11.73 22.15 32.95
N GLU A 483 -11.35 23.41 32.72
CA GLU A 483 -12.31 24.42 32.25
C GLU A 483 -12.72 24.21 30.77
N ALA A 484 -11.86 23.61 29.94
CA ALA A 484 -12.23 23.20 28.58
C ALA A 484 -13.23 22.04 28.57
N ASP A 485 -13.05 21.04 29.44
CA ASP A 485 -13.98 19.92 29.61
C ASP A 485 -15.33 20.40 30.16
N VAL A 486 -15.32 21.33 31.13
CA VAL A 486 -16.55 21.96 31.64
C VAL A 486 -17.27 22.73 30.53
N ALA A 487 -16.55 23.49 29.70
CA ALA A 487 -17.13 24.25 28.59
C ALA A 487 -17.73 23.37 27.47
N ALA A 488 -17.43 22.07 27.43
CA ALA A 488 -18.02 21.13 26.47
C ALA A 488 -19.47 20.73 26.79
N PHE A 489 -19.96 20.99 28.02
CA PHE A 489 -21.33 20.67 28.45
C PHE A 489 -22.22 21.91 28.48
N SER A 490 -23.48 21.77 28.07
CA SER A 490 -24.46 22.87 27.97
C SER A 490 -25.43 22.98 29.16
N ASP A 491 -25.59 21.94 29.99
CA ASP A 491 -26.36 22.01 31.24
C ASP A 491 -25.45 22.45 32.40
N PRO A 492 -25.75 23.57 33.10
CA PRO A 492 -24.95 24.04 34.24
C PRO A 492 -24.75 23.01 35.37
N ARG A 493 -25.64 22.02 35.50
CA ARG A 493 -25.54 20.96 36.51
C ARG A 493 -24.49 19.92 36.12
N ASP A 494 -24.39 19.60 34.83
CA ASP A 494 -23.35 18.71 34.33
C ASP A 494 -22.00 19.42 34.23
N GLN A 495 -21.98 20.71 33.88
CA GLN A 495 -20.81 21.57 34.06
C GLN A 495 -20.28 21.53 35.51
N SER A 496 -21.16 21.63 36.52
CA SER A 496 -20.78 21.50 37.94
C SER A 496 -20.22 20.11 38.25
N ARG A 497 -20.89 19.04 37.80
CA ARG A 497 -20.44 17.65 38.03
C ARG A 497 -19.07 17.37 37.42
N VAL A 498 -18.77 17.93 36.24
CA VAL A 498 -17.46 17.81 35.58
C VAL A 498 -16.39 18.59 36.36
N ARG A 499 -16.69 19.82 36.80
CA ARG A 499 -15.77 20.60 37.65
C ARG A 499 -15.51 19.90 39.00
N ASP A 500 -16.55 19.36 39.64
CA ASP A 500 -16.47 18.61 40.90
C ASP A 500 -15.72 17.28 40.77
N ALA A 501 -15.67 16.68 39.58
CA ALA A 501 -14.92 15.47 39.29
C ALA A 501 -13.45 15.77 38.99
N TRP A 502 -13.18 16.79 38.18
CA TRP A 502 -11.82 17.29 37.94
C TRP A 502 -11.16 17.79 39.22
N ALA A 503 -11.85 18.57 40.06
CA ALA A 503 -11.30 19.04 41.34
C ALA A 503 -10.76 17.88 42.20
N LYS A 504 -11.50 16.76 42.28
CA LYS A 504 -11.11 15.54 43.01
C LYS A 504 -9.99 14.74 42.34
N VAL A 505 -9.76 14.92 41.04
CA VAL A 505 -8.60 14.35 40.34
C VAL A 505 -7.36 15.21 40.59
N LEU A 506 -7.49 16.54 40.54
CA LEU A 506 -6.40 17.48 40.84
C LEU A 506 -5.94 17.37 42.30
N GLU A 507 -6.88 17.32 43.26
CA GLU A 507 -6.65 17.04 44.69
C GLU A 507 -5.86 15.74 44.89
N LYS A 508 -6.24 14.65 44.19
CA LYS A 508 -5.50 13.38 44.24
C LYS A 508 -4.10 13.50 43.64
N ILE A 509 -3.91 14.17 42.51
CA ILE A 509 -2.58 14.34 41.90
C ILE A 509 -1.62 15.08 42.85
N ALA A 510 -2.13 16.04 43.63
CA ALA A 510 -1.34 16.77 44.62
C ALA A 510 -1.07 15.97 45.92
N ASP A 511 -2.12 15.40 46.54
CA ASP A 511 -2.07 14.94 47.93
C ASP A 511 -2.20 13.41 48.12
N ALA A 512 -2.74 12.68 47.14
CA ALA A 512 -3.02 11.23 47.26
C ALA A 512 -3.08 10.51 45.90
N PRO A 513 -1.98 10.50 45.12
CA PRO A 513 -1.98 10.05 43.73
C PRO A 513 -2.20 8.55 43.59
N GLU A 514 -1.94 7.77 44.64
CA GLU A 514 -2.23 6.34 44.71
C GLU A 514 -3.73 6.02 44.61
N ARG A 515 -4.60 7.03 44.76
CA ARG A 515 -6.07 6.94 44.70
C ARG A 515 -6.66 7.39 43.36
N MET A 516 -5.85 7.72 42.36
CA MET A 516 -6.36 8.00 41.01
C MET A 516 -7.03 6.76 40.40
N PRO A 517 -8.19 6.88 39.71
CA PRO A 517 -8.91 5.76 39.08
C PRO A 517 -8.05 4.91 38.14
N LEU A 518 -7.37 5.57 37.20
CA LEU A 518 -6.37 4.99 36.32
C LEU A 518 -5.27 6.01 36.08
N TRP A 519 -4.03 5.54 36.05
CA TRP A 519 -2.92 6.21 35.39
C TRP A 519 -1.97 5.17 34.76
N VAL A 520 -1.19 5.59 33.76
CA VAL A 520 -0.27 4.73 33.01
C VAL A 520 1.10 5.40 32.94
N THR A 521 2.14 4.62 33.20
CA THR A 521 3.53 5.07 33.26
C THR A 521 4.38 4.33 32.24
N ARG A 522 5.50 4.95 31.85
CA ARG A 522 6.57 4.29 31.09
C ARG A 522 7.82 4.21 31.95
N HIS A 523 8.40 3.01 32.04
CA HIS A 523 9.65 2.75 32.75
C HIS A 523 10.65 2.02 31.85
N ARG A 524 11.94 2.12 32.19
CA ARG A 524 13.01 1.26 31.68
C ARG A 524 13.62 0.50 32.86
N HIS A 525 13.79 -0.80 32.73
CA HIS A 525 14.24 -1.67 33.83
C HIS A 525 14.93 -2.92 33.24
N LEU A 526 16.14 -3.24 33.71
CA LEU A 526 16.92 -4.44 33.30
C LEU A 526 17.09 -4.66 31.77
N GLY A 527 17.12 -3.59 30.97
CA GLY A 527 17.25 -3.67 29.50
C GLY A 527 15.92 -3.82 28.75
N GLU A 528 14.81 -3.63 29.45
CA GLU A 528 13.45 -3.67 28.89
C GLU A 528 12.70 -2.36 29.09
N GLN A 529 11.77 -2.10 28.18
CA GLN A 529 10.82 -1.00 28.25
C GLN A 529 9.43 -1.49 28.61
N LEU A 530 8.82 -0.81 29.58
CA LEU A 530 7.59 -1.21 30.25
C LEU A 530 6.54 -0.11 30.14
N LEU A 531 5.28 -0.49 29.96
CA LEU A 531 4.14 0.34 30.33
C LEU A 531 3.41 -0.30 31.51
N VAL A 532 3.24 0.43 32.61
CA VAL A 532 2.59 -0.07 33.83
C VAL A 532 1.31 0.71 34.05
N CYS A 533 0.20 0.00 34.22
CA CYS A 533 -1.08 0.57 34.61
C CYS A 533 -1.23 0.54 36.12
N HIS A 534 -1.64 1.67 36.70
CA HIS A 534 -1.84 1.84 38.12
C HIS A 534 -3.30 2.24 38.40
N THR A 535 -3.92 1.57 39.36
CA THR A 535 -5.31 1.78 39.80
C THR A 535 -5.40 1.76 41.33
N PRO A 536 -6.55 2.09 41.95
CA PRO A 536 -6.76 1.92 43.39
C PRO A 536 -6.80 0.44 43.84
N ARG A 537 -6.78 -0.52 42.92
CA ARG A 537 -6.75 -1.97 43.21
C ARG A 537 -5.36 -2.58 43.14
N GLY A 538 -4.36 -1.85 42.64
CA GLY A 538 -2.99 -2.34 42.44
C GLY A 538 -2.30 -1.72 41.21
N SER A 539 -1.10 -2.20 40.93
CA SER A 539 -0.30 -1.91 39.72
C SER A 539 -0.19 -3.19 38.88
N TYR A 540 -0.16 -3.10 37.56
CA TYR A 540 0.11 -4.25 36.68
C TYR A 540 0.83 -3.83 35.39
N VAL A 541 1.65 -4.72 34.85
CA VAL A 541 2.34 -4.49 33.57
C VAL A 541 1.35 -4.66 32.41
N ALA A 542 1.17 -3.61 31.62
CA ALA A 542 0.29 -3.59 30.44
C ALA A 542 1.06 -3.80 29.13
N PHE A 543 2.36 -3.50 29.12
CA PHE A 543 3.30 -3.79 28.02
C PHE A 543 4.70 -4.06 28.59
N ARG A 544 5.42 -5.02 27.99
CA ARG A 544 6.82 -5.34 28.26
C ARG A 544 7.48 -5.78 26.96
N ALA A 545 8.65 -5.23 26.63
CA ALA A 545 9.50 -5.73 25.55
C ALA A 545 10.96 -5.25 25.73
N PRO A 546 11.95 -5.86 25.04
CA PRO A 546 13.33 -5.36 25.03
C PRO A 546 13.42 -3.89 24.61
N GLU A 547 14.38 -3.14 25.15
CA GLU A 547 14.49 -1.68 24.96
C GLU A 547 14.58 -1.27 23.48
N ASP A 548 15.29 -2.04 22.65
CA ASP A 548 15.45 -1.76 21.21
C ASP A 548 14.29 -2.26 20.31
N SER A 549 13.35 -3.05 20.85
CA SER A 549 12.33 -3.76 20.04
C SER A 549 11.27 -2.85 19.40
N ILE A 550 11.05 -1.66 19.96
CA ILE A 550 10.16 -0.62 19.42
C ILE A 550 10.85 0.73 19.63
N PRO A 551 11.09 1.53 18.57
CA PRO A 551 11.69 2.86 18.70
C PRO A 551 10.92 3.76 19.67
N ASP A 552 11.65 4.54 20.50
CA ASP A 552 11.11 5.43 21.55
C ASP A 552 9.86 6.21 21.12
N CYS A 553 9.91 6.85 19.95
CA CYS A 553 8.81 7.63 19.41
C CYS A 553 7.57 6.80 19.09
N LEU A 554 7.78 5.60 18.51
CA LEU A 554 6.68 4.72 18.14
C LEU A 554 6.01 4.17 19.40
N LEU A 555 6.77 3.76 20.43
CA LEU A 555 6.18 3.33 21.70
C LEU A 555 5.47 4.48 22.41
N TRP A 556 5.99 5.71 22.37
CA TRP A 556 5.29 6.88 22.93
C TRP A 556 3.96 7.16 22.22
N LYS A 557 3.90 7.08 20.88
CA LYS A 557 2.63 7.19 20.14
C LYS A 557 1.65 6.04 20.47
N ILE A 558 2.16 4.82 20.65
CA ILE A 558 1.35 3.67 21.10
C ILE A 558 0.79 3.90 22.52
N HIS A 559 1.63 4.37 23.45
CA HIS A 559 1.27 4.65 24.84
C HIS A 559 0.12 5.67 24.95
N LEU A 560 0.16 6.74 24.16
CA LEU A 560 -0.91 7.75 24.11
C LEU A 560 -2.25 7.18 23.63
N VAL A 561 -2.26 6.39 22.54
CA VAL A 561 -3.49 5.73 22.06
C VAL A 561 -4.00 4.72 23.08
N PHE A 562 -3.09 4.01 23.75
CA PHE A 562 -3.44 3.05 24.80
C PHE A 562 -4.06 3.71 26.03
N ILE A 563 -3.56 4.86 26.50
CA ILE A 563 -4.16 5.61 27.63
C ILE A 563 -5.63 5.94 27.36
N ILE A 564 -5.96 6.43 26.15
CA ILE A 564 -7.34 6.77 25.76
C ILE A 564 -8.27 5.55 25.88
N VAL A 565 -7.81 4.38 25.42
CA VAL A 565 -8.64 3.17 25.36
C VAL A 565 -8.70 2.48 26.71
N ALA A 566 -7.59 2.35 27.43
CA ALA A 566 -7.54 1.82 28.79
C ALA A 566 -8.39 2.68 29.75
N GLY A 567 -8.36 4.01 29.59
CA GLY A 567 -9.18 4.95 30.36
C GLY A 567 -10.68 4.83 30.07
N ALA A 568 -11.08 4.67 28.81
CA ALA A 568 -12.46 4.34 28.48
C ALA A 568 -12.89 2.99 29.10
N LEU A 569 -12.02 1.98 29.08
CA LEU A 569 -12.30 0.68 29.68
C LEU A 569 -12.43 0.75 31.21
N ASP A 570 -11.56 1.47 31.91
CA ASP A 570 -11.72 1.71 33.35
C ASP A 570 -13.04 2.45 33.63
N ALA A 571 -13.28 3.59 32.97
CA ALA A 571 -14.43 4.45 33.22
C ALA A 571 -15.78 3.73 33.07
N PHE A 572 -15.91 2.84 32.07
CA PHE A 572 -17.15 2.08 31.86
C PHE A 572 -17.19 0.73 32.59
N THR A 573 -16.05 0.09 32.87
CA THR A 573 -16.03 -1.33 33.29
C THR A 573 -15.16 -1.62 34.52
N GLY A 574 -14.09 -0.87 34.75
CA GLY A 574 -13.08 -1.17 35.75
C GLY A 574 -12.32 -2.47 35.48
N VAL A 575 -12.05 -2.76 34.20
CA VAL A 575 -11.34 -3.95 33.70
C VAL A 575 -9.96 -3.51 33.18
N GLY A 576 -8.93 -4.32 33.45
CA GLY A 576 -7.58 -4.07 32.96
C GLY A 576 -7.44 -4.25 31.44
N ALA A 577 -6.52 -3.50 30.84
CA ALA A 577 -6.22 -3.56 29.41
C ALA A 577 -4.73 -3.90 29.20
N LYS A 578 -4.41 -4.68 28.17
CA LYS A 578 -3.03 -5.07 27.82
C LYS A 578 -2.72 -4.77 26.36
N LEU A 579 -1.46 -4.46 26.06
CA LEU A 579 -0.96 -4.30 24.69
C LEU A 579 -0.36 -5.62 24.20
N THR A 580 -1.18 -6.43 23.56
CA THR A 580 -0.71 -7.59 22.77
C THR A 580 -0.01 -7.14 21.49
N ASP A 581 0.83 -7.97 20.88
CA ASP A 581 1.46 -7.65 19.59
C ASP A 581 0.43 -7.34 18.49
N LYS A 582 -0.73 -7.99 18.56
CA LYS A 582 -1.87 -7.74 17.66
C LYS A 582 -2.50 -6.37 17.92
N ALA A 583 -2.63 -5.95 19.18
CA ALA A 583 -3.04 -4.58 19.52
C ALA A 583 -2.00 -3.55 19.05
N ILE A 584 -0.70 -3.84 19.21
CA ILE A 584 0.39 -2.95 18.77
C ILE A 584 0.40 -2.81 17.25
N ALA A 585 0.29 -3.90 16.50
CA ALA A 585 0.18 -3.89 15.04
C ALA A 585 -1.06 -3.10 14.58
N TYR A 586 -2.20 -3.28 15.26
CA TYR A 586 -3.41 -2.53 14.94
C TYR A 586 -3.29 -1.04 15.30
N ILE A 587 -2.62 -0.69 16.40
CA ILE A 587 -2.31 0.70 16.75
C ILE A 587 -1.35 1.33 15.72
N ARG A 588 -0.39 0.58 15.17
CA ARG A 588 0.44 1.06 14.03
C ARG A 588 -0.44 1.40 12.81
N GLN A 589 -1.44 0.58 12.48
CA GLN A 589 -2.41 0.88 11.41
C GLN A 589 -3.27 2.13 11.73
N VAL A 590 -3.71 2.27 12.98
CA VAL A 590 -4.44 3.47 13.46
C VAL A 590 -3.58 4.74 13.35
N LEU A 591 -2.28 4.66 13.65
CA LEU A 591 -1.33 5.76 13.53
C LEU A 591 -1.01 6.15 12.07
N GLN A 592 -1.40 5.34 11.08
CA GLN A 592 -1.33 5.69 9.64
C GLN A 592 -2.57 6.47 9.16
N ASN A 593 -3.64 6.56 9.96
CA ASN A 593 -4.83 7.34 9.60
C ASN A 593 -4.52 8.84 9.67
N ALA A 594 -4.54 9.54 8.53
CA ALA A 594 -4.06 10.93 8.42
C ALA A 594 -4.68 11.93 9.44
N PRO A 595 -6.01 11.93 9.71
CA PRO A 595 -6.59 12.74 10.80
C PRO A 595 -6.00 12.45 12.18
N ILE A 596 -5.81 11.18 12.54
CA ILE A 596 -5.22 10.78 13.83
C ILE A 596 -3.71 11.12 13.86
N ALA A 597 -2.99 10.85 12.77
CA ALA A 597 -1.57 11.17 12.63
C ALA A 597 -1.29 12.67 12.78
N ALA A 598 -2.15 13.53 12.20
CA ALA A 598 -2.04 14.98 12.32
C ALA A 598 -2.27 15.49 13.76
N LEU A 599 -3.27 14.95 14.46
CA LEU A 599 -3.50 15.26 15.88
C LEU A 599 -2.33 14.81 16.76
N MET A 600 -1.75 13.64 16.44
CA MET A 600 -0.57 13.07 17.12
C MET A 600 0.75 13.77 16.71
N ALA A 601 0.69 14.82 15.88
CA ALA A 601 1.82 15.64 15.45
C ALA A 601 1.71 17.11 15.91
N ALA A 602 0.68 17.49 16.68
CA ALA A 602 0.31 18.87 17.00
C ALA A 602 1.29 19.68 17.89
N GLY A 603 2.50 19.18 18.15
CA GLY A 603 3.56 19.86 18.91
C GLY A 603 3.10 20.35 20.28
N ASN A 604 3.59 21.51 20.73
CA ASN A 604 3.25 22.07 22.05
C ASN A 604 1.81 22.65 22.14
N GLY A 605 0.94 22.39 21.16
CA GLY A 605 -0.40 22.98 21.04
C GLY A 605 -1.57 22.17 21.63
N MET A 606 -1.30 21.13 22.43
CA MET A 606 -2.34 20.21 22.91
C MET A 606 -3.39 20.85 23.83
N ARG A 607 -4.60 20.28 23.79
CA ARG A 607 -5.76 20.65 24.62
C ARG A 607 -6.57 19.38 24.91
N ALA A 608 -7.20 19.26 26.07
CA ALA A 608 -8.01 18.08 26.43
C ALA A 608 -9.11 17.73 25.41
N ALA A 609 -9.71 18.74 24.75
CA ALA A 609 -10.66 18.55 23.65
C ALA A 609 -10.11 17.70 22.48
N LEU A 610 -8.79 17.67 22.26
CA LEU A 610 -8.16 16.80 21.25
C LEU A 610 -8.18 15.33 21.64
N ILE A 611 -8.17 15.01 22.95
CA ILE A 611 -8.25 13.62 23.46
C ILE A 611 -9.62 13.03 23.12
N PHE A 612 -10.69 13.79 23.40
CA PHE A 612 -12.05 13.43 23.00
C PHE A 612 -12.24 13.42 21.48
N SER A 613 -11.51 14.27 20.73
CA SER A 613 -11.48 14.24 19.26
C SER A 613 -10.81 12.98 18.72
N ILE A 614 -9.70 12.51 19.31
CA ILE A 614 -9.05 11.24 18.95
C ILE A 614 -10.00 10.07 19.26
N LEU A 615 -10.63 10.04 20.44
CA LEU A 615 -11.63 9.01 20.78
C LEU A 615 -12.83 9.02 19.80
N GLY A 616 -13.31 10.20 19.43
CA GLY A 616 -14.35 10.40 18.43
C GLY A 616 -13.95 9.93 17.02
N LEU A 617 -12.72 10.20 16.59
CA LEU A 617 -12.17 9.74 15.31
C LEU A 617 -11.96 8.23 15.30
N LEU A 618 -11.46 7.63 16.39
CA LEU A 618 -11.36 6.17 16.54
C LEU A 618 -12.74 5.52 16.39
N TRP A 619 -13.79 6.14 16.92
CA TRP A 619 -15.18 5.67 16.74
C TRP A 619 -15.68 5.85 15.30
N GLN A 620 -15.55 7.06 14.74
CA GLN A 620 -16.04 7.42 13.39
C GLN A 620 -15.34 6.62 12.28
N ALA A 621 -14.03 6.39 12.39
CA ALA A 621 -13.26 5.58 11.45
C ALA A 621 -13.34 4.06 11.75
N GLY A 622 -14.18 3.64 12.71
CA GLY A 622 -14.44 2.23 13.03
C GLY A 622 -13.35 1.52 13.85
N PHE A 623 -12.18 2.13 14.06
CA PHE A 623 -11.05 1.55 14.78
C PHE A 623 -11.33 1.21 16.25
N LEU A 624 -12.19 1.96 16.94
CA LEU A 624 -12.37 1.84 18.39
C LEU A 624 -12.88 0.45 18.80
N ARG A 625 -13.79 -0.15 18.02
CA ARG A 625 -14.37 -1.47 18.36
C ARG A 625 -13.36 -2.62 18.20
N PRO A 626 -12.63 -2.78 17.08
CA PRO A 626 -11.54 -3.77 17.00
C PRO A 626 -10.41 -3.52 17.98
N LEU A 627 -10.03 -2.26 18.24
CA LEU A 627 -8.95 -1.95 19.19
C LEU A 627 -9.35 -2.34 20.62
N ILE A 628 -10.58 -2.02 21.06
CA ILE A 628 -11.15 -2.51 22.32
C ILE A 628 -11.11 -4.05 22.40
N LEU A 629 -11.45 -4.76 21.32
CA LEU A 629 -11.38 -6.23 21.25
C LEU A 629 -9.96 -6.80 21.32
N LEU A 630 -8.93 -6.00 21.02
CA LEU A 630 -7.51 -6.41 21.01
C LEU A 630 -6.77 -6.10 22.31
N VAL A 631 -7.29 -5.17 23.14
CA VAL A 631 -6.69 -4.80 24.44
C VAL A 631 -7.46 -5.29 25.67
N ILE A 632 -8.71 -5.73 25.52
CA ILE A 632 -9.48 -6.37 26.60
C ILE A 632 -8.91 -7.76 26.91
N ASP A 633 -8.58 -7.99 28.18
CA ASP A 633 -8.06 -9.28 28.70
C ASP A 633 -9.18 -10.12 29.38
N VAL A 634 -10.37 -10.21 28.77
CA VAL A 634 -11.50 -11.04 29.26
C VAL A 634 -12.50 -11.40 28.15
N GLY A 635 -13.21 -12.52 28.34
CA GLY A 635 -14.10 -13.13 27.35
C GLY A 635 -15.42 -12.41 27.02
N PHE A 636 -16.15 -13.01 26.07
CA PHE A 636 -17.34 -12.47 25.39
C PHE A 636 -18.40 -11.83 26.31
N TRP A 637 -18.70 -12.43 27.47
CA TRP A 637 -19.68 -11.88 28.40
C TRP A 637 -19.29 -10.52 28.99
N THR A 638 -18.01 -10.19 29.08
CA THR A 638 -17.55 -8.85 29.46
C THR A 638 -17.88 -7.84 28.36
N LEU A 639 -17.71 -8.20 27.08
CA LEU A 639 -18.07 -7.34 25.95
C LEU A 639 -19.58 -7.04 25.89
N VAL A 640 -20.43 -8.00 26.27
CA VAL A 640 -21.88 -7.76 26.43
C VAL A 640 -22.16 -6.79 27.59
N ARG A 641 -21.44 -6.89 28.70
CA ARG A 641 -21.54 -5.94 29.84
C ARG A 641 -21.01 -4.54 29.47
N VAL A 642 -19.95 -4.44 28.65
CA VAL A 642 -19.43 -3.18 28.10
C VAL A 642 -20.53 -2.52 27.26
N ALA A 643 -21.11 -3.24 26.30
CA ALA A 643 -22.18 -2.73 25.45
C ALA A 643 -23.40 -2.25 26.27
N ALA A 644 -23.84 -3.04 27.25
CA ALA A 644 -24.96 -2.68 28.12
C ALA A 644 -24.71 -1.39 28.94
N ARG A 645 -23.50 -1.20 29.48
CA ARG A 645 -23.15 0.03 30.21
C ARG A 645 -22.96 1.24 29.29
N MET A 646 -22.38 1.04 28.10
CA MET A 646 -22.27 2.10 27.07
C MET A 646 -23.66 2.63 26.68
N ILE A 647 -24.65 1.74 26.50
CA ILE A 647 -26.05 2.10 26.23
C ILE A 647 -26.66 2.90 27.40
N LEU A 648 -26.43 2.47 28.65
CA LEU A 648 -26.94 3.17 29.83
C LEU A 648 -26.37 4.59 30.00
N VAL A 649 -25.08 4.79 29.73
CA VAL A 649 -24.47 6.15 29.79
C VAL A 649 -24.93 7.00 28.61
N ALA A 650 -25.08 6.42 27.40
CA ALA A 650 -25.66 7.12 26.25
C ALA A 650 -27.11 7.57 26.48
N SER A 651 -27.85 6.91 27.39
CA SER A 651 -29.18 7.33 27.85
C SER A 651 -29.17 8.43 28.94
N GLY A 652 -28.04 9.11 29.16
CA GLY A 652 -27.94 10.31 30.00
C GLY A 652 -27.70 10.08 31.49
N VAL A 653 -27.43 8.85 31.92
CA VAL A 653 -27.19 8.49 33.34
C VAL A 653 -25.70 8.35 33.64
N GLY A 654 -24.95 9.44 33.43
CA GLY A 654 -23.53 9.53 33.82
C GLY A 654 -23.38 9.61 35.34
N SER A 655 -22.72 8.63 35.96
CA SER A 655 -22.38 8.69 37.39
C SER A 655 -21.06 9.42 37.62
N ALA A 656 -20.90 10.04 38.80
CA ALA A 656 -19.69 10.80 39.13
C ALA A 656 -18.39 9.96 39.08
N ALA A 657 -18.48 8.64 39.19
CA ALA A 657 -17.35 7.72 39.02
C ALA A 657 -16.85 7.66 37.56
N VAL A 658 -17.76 7.61 36.58
CA VAL A 658 -17.41 7.62 35.15
C VAL A 658 -16.72 8.94 34.80
N ILE A 659 -17.29 10.06 35.24
CA ILE A 659 -16.72 11.40 35.00
C ILE A 659 -15.33 11.54 35.65
N SER A 660 -15.15 11.03 36.88
CA SER A 660 -13.85 11.05 37.56
C SER A 660 -12.77 10.18 36.89
N SER A 661 -13.13 9.05 36.28
CA SER A 661 -12.18 8.20 35.54
C SER A 661 -11.83 8.82 34.17
N LEU A 662 -12.77 9.45 33.48
CA LEU A 662 -12.49 10.21 32.26
C LEU A 662 -11.56 11.40 32.53
N ALA A 663 -11.77 12.16 33.61
CA ALA A 663 -10.86 13.23 34.03
C ALA A 663 -9.45 12.71 34.39
N ALA A 664 -9.34 11.56 35.07
CA ALA A 664 -8.06 10.92 35.35
C ALA A 664 -7.35 10.41 34.09
N THR A 665 -8.11 9.94 33.10
CA THR A 665 -7.60 9.57 31.77
C THR A 665 -7.02 10.78 31.04
N ALA A 666 -7.72 11.91 31.05
CA ALA A 666 -7.25 13.16 30.45
C ALA A 666 -5.97 13.68 31.12
N ALA A 667 -5.92 13.70 32.47
CA ALA A 667 -4.71 14.08 33.21
C ALA A 667 -3.51 13.15 32.90
N THR A 668 -3.74 11.83 32.89
CA THR A 668 -2.72 10.82 32.53
C THR A 668 -2.19 11.05 31.12
N PHE A 669 -3.07 11.29 30.15
CA PHE A 669 -2.69 11.56 28.77
C PHE A 669 -1.83 12.82 28.66
N ILE A 670 -2.21 13.93 29.32
CA ILE A 670 -1.44 15.18 29.33
C ILE A 670 -0.04 14.97 29.91
N MET A 671 0.08 14.23 31.01
CA MET A 671 1.38 13.92 31.65
C MET A 671 2.26 13.00 30.77
N ALA A 672 1.65 12.06 30.03
CA ALA A 672 2.36 11.24 29.05
C ALA A 672 2.75 12.01 27.78
N TYR A 673 1.93 12.97 27.35
CA TYR A 673 2.19 13.85 26.21
C TYR A 673 3.37 14.79 26.50
N ALA A 674 3.39 15.41 27.69
CA ALA A 674 4.49 16.26 28.14
C ALA A 674 5.83 15.52 28.25
N ARG A 675 5.81 14.21 28.58
CA ARG A 675 7.00 13.34 28.62
C ARG A 675 7.36 12.78 27.22
N ARG A 676 7.41 13.66 26.23
CA ARG A 676 7.77 13.37 24.83
C ARG A 676 9.26 12.99 24.70
N PRO A 677 9.61 11.89 24.01
CA PRO A 677 11.00 11.62 23.61
C PRO A 677 11.46 12.62 22.54
N SER A 678 12.71 13.08 22.59
CA SER A 678 13.30 13.95 21.56
C SER A 678 13.43 13.27 20.19
N SER A 679 13.55 11.94 20.18
CA SER A 679 13.40 11.11 18.96
C SER A 679 11.99 11.11 18.37
N CYS A 680 11.04 11.81 19.01
CA CYS A 680 9.65 11.97 18.59
C CYS A 680 9.22 13.44 18.44
N ASP A 681 10.16 14.38 18.52
CA ASP A 681 9.97 15.70 17.92
C ASP A 681 9.70 15.55 16.42
N PRO A 682 8.89 16.45 15.80
CA PRO A 682 8.48 16.26 14.43
C PRO A 682 9.74 16.45 13.56
N LEU A 683 10.12 15.44 12.77
CA LEU A 683 11.07 15.68 11.69
C LEU A 683 10.45 16.79 10.82
N PRO A 684 11.07 17.98 10.76
CA PRO A 684 10.32 19.18 10.49
C PRO A 684 9.77 19.17 9.07
N THR A 685 8.51 19.58 8.93
CA THR A 685 7.78 19.39 7.69
C THR A 685 8.28 20.37 6.64
N VAL A 686 8.77 19.82 5.53
CA VAL A 686 9.13 20.62 4.35
C VAL A 686 7.87 20.83 3.51
N ASP A 687 7.62 22.09 3.16
CA ASP A 687 6.46 22.54 2.42
C ASP A 687 6.91 23.24 1.12
N LEU A 688 6.21 23.01 0.01
CA LEU A 688 6.55 23.65 -1.28
C LEU A 688 5.71 24.92 -1.44
N ALA A 689 6.38 26.08 -1.44
CA ALA A 689 5.72 27.38 -1.52
C ALA A 689 5.44 27.79 -2.98
N SER A 690 6.43 27.65 -3.86
CA SER A 690 6.34 28.09 -5.26
C SER A 690 7.36 27.42 -6.19
N LEU A 691 7.04 27.38 -7.48
CA LEU A 691 7.95 26.99 -8.57
C LEU A 691 7.98 28.11 -9.62
N SER A 692 9.19 28.46 -10.06
CA SER A 692 9.45 29.41 -11.16
C SER A 692 10.16 28.69 -12.30
N PHE A 693 9.60 28.73 -13.51
CA PHE A 693 10.21 28.12 -14.71
C PHE A 693 11.04 29.13 -15.50
N HIS A 694 10.56 30.37 -15.62
CA HIS A 694 11.35 31.52 -16.05
C HIS A 694 11.92 32.23 -14.81
N HIS A 695 13.07 31.76 -14.30
CA HIS A 695 13.61 32.23 -13.02
C HIS A 695 14.85 33.10 -13.15
N ASP A 696 15.65 32.92 -14.21
CA ASP A 696 16.71 33.84 -14.60
C ASP A 696 16.36 34.51 -15.95
N PRO A 697 16.10 35.84 -15.99
CA PRO A 697 15.78 36.55 -17.23
C PRO A 697 16.96 36.66 -18.22
N THR A 698 18.18 36.25 -17.80
CA THR A 698 19.36 36.15 -18.65
C THR A 698 19.64 34.72 -19.13
N SER A 699 18.94 33.72 -18.59
CA SER A 699 19.11 32.31 -18.96
C SER A 699 18.67 32.02 -20.39
N THR A 700 19.42 31.13 -21.05
CA THR A 700 19.12 30.61 -22.40
C THR A 700 18.64 29.15 -22.38
N ILE A 701 18.39 28.60 -21.19
CA ILE A 701 17.97 27.20 -20.95
C ILE A 701 16.71 27.08 -20.07
N ASP A 702 16.31 28.17 -19.42
CA ASP A 702 15.04 28.33 -18.71
C ASP A 702 13.84 28.34 -19.66
N ALA A 703 12.63 28.33 -19.08
CA ALA A 703 11.43 28.64 -19.84
C ALA A 703 11.46 30.08 -20.39
N LEU A 704 10.78 30.28 -21.51
CA LEU A 704 10.58 31.57 -22.14
C LEU A 704 9.59 32.42 -21.32
N PRO A 705 9.78 33.75 -21.21
CA PRO A 705 8.73 34.63 -20.70
C PRO A 705 7.51 34.57 -21.63
N ILE A 706 6.36 34.35 -21.02
CA ILE A 706 5.05 34.18 -21.66
C ILE A 706 4.00 35.00 -20.92
N ARG A 707 2.83 35.21 -21.53
CA ARG A 707 1.63 35.77 -20.90
C ARG A 707 0.42 34.96 -21.31
N LYS A 708 -0.75 35.18 -20.69
CA LYS A 708 -1.94 34.41 -21.07
C LYS A 708 -2.56 34.94 -22.36
N ASN A 709 -2.85 36.24 -22.38
CA ASN A 709 -3.47 36.99 -23.49
C ASN A 709 -3.16 38.48 -23.36
N PHE A 710 -3.78 39.34 -24.19
CA PHE A 710 -3.55 40.79 -24.22
C PHE A 710 -3.62 41.43 -22.82
N ASP A 711 -4.64 41.14 -22.03
CA ASP A 711 -4.88 41.76 -20.72
C ASP A 711 -4.15 41.05 -19.57
N THR A 712 -3.92 39.74 -19.68
CA THR A 712 -3.48 38.90 -18.55
C THR A 712 -2.00 38.51 -18.66
N PRO A 713 -1.09 39.15 -17.88
CA PRO A 713 0.31 38.73 -17.80
C PRO A 713 0.45 37.41 -17.04
N ILE A 714 1.60 36.74 -17.22
CA ILE A 714 2.07 35.66 -16.35
C ILE A 714 3.41 36.11 -15.76
N THR A 715 3.61 35.88 -14.47
CA THR A 715 4.78 36.34 -13.72
C THR A 715 5.31 35.19 -12.87
N ALA A 716 6.63 35.02 -12.85
CA ALA A 716 7.27 34.10 -11.91
C ALA A 716 6.96 34.51 -10.45
N PRO A 717 6.69 33.56 -9.54
CA PRO A 717 6.58 32.13 -9.78
C PRO A 717 5.28 31.74 -10.50
N GLU A 718 5.40 30.98 -11.60
CA GLU A 718 4.26 30.53 -12.39
C GLU A 718 3.40 29.53 -11.61
N TRP A 719 3.97 28.75 -10.67
CA TRP A 719 3.20 27.93 -9.72
C TRP A 719 3.33 28.46 -8.29
N THR A 720 2.20 28.53 -7.58
CA THR A 720 2.12 28.83 -6.15
C THR A 720 1.15 27.87 -5.46
N LYS A 721 1.40 27.61 -4.17
CA LYS A 721 0.57 26.71 -3.34
C LYS A 721 -0.92 27.09 -3.43
N GLY A 722 -1.73 26.14 -3.91
CA GLY A 722 -3.16 26.32 -4.20
C GLY A 722 -3.53 26.27 -5.70
N LYS A 723 -2.57 26.41 -6.62
CA LYS A 723 -2.81 26.17 -8.05
C LYS A 723 -2.88 24.66 -8.36
N THR A 724 -4.05 24.20 -8.79
CA THR A 724 -4.36 22.78 -9.05
C THR A 724 -4.71 22.46 -10.51
N VAL A 725 -4.67 23.45 -11.41
CA VAL A 725 -4.97 23.30 -12.83
C VAL A 725 -3.72 23.60 -13.64
N ALA A 726 -3.32 22.69 -14.53
CA ALA A 726 -2.06 22.80 -15.29
C ALA A 726 -1.91 24.12 -16.07
N SER A 727 -2.97 24.59 -16.73
CA SER A 727 -2.98 25.87 -17.46
C SER A 727 -2.89 27.13 -16.57
N SER A 728 -2.98 26.98 -15.25
CA SER A 728 -2.72 28.08 -14.29
C SER A 728 -1.23 28.21 -13.91
N ALA A 729 -0.42 27.20 -14.22
CA ALA A 729 1.03 27.17 -14.09
C ALA A 729 1.70 26.67 -15.38
N PRO A 730 1.68 27.48 -16.46
CA PRO A 730 2.29 27.12 -17.74
C PRO A 730 3.78 27.43 -17.80
N ALA A 731 4.51 26.74 -18.69
CA ALA A 731 5.88 27.04 -19.08
C ALA A 731 6.10 26.70 -20.56
N ALA A 732 6.94 27.45 -21.27
CA ALA A 732 7.23 27.24 -22.69
C ALA A 732 8.74 27.12 -22.95
N PHE A 733 9.15 26.13 -23.75
CA PHE A 733 10.56 25.88 -24.07
C PHE A 733 10.76 25.76 -25.58
N ALA A 734 11.85 26.38 -26.10
CA ALA A 734 12.26 26.25 -27.50
C ALA A 734 13.32 25.15 -27.65
N ILE A 735 13.13 24.22 -28.59
CA ILE A 735 14.04 23.09 -28.82
C ILE A 735 15.46 23.58 -29.15
N THR A 736 15.61 24.61 -29.99
CA THR A 736 16.91 25.26 -30.27
C THR A 736 17.67 25.74 -29.03
N ARG A 737 16.94 26.10 -27.96
CA ARG A 737 17.52 26.54 -26.69
C ARG A 737 17.90 25.37 -25.78
N VAL A 738 17.07 24.34 -25.68
CA VAL A 738 17.20 23.28 -24.65
C VAL A 738 17.77 21.95 -25.15
N ALA A 739 17.83 21.70 -26.46
CA ALA A 739 18.31 20.43 -27.00
C ALA A 739 19.76 20.12 -26.54
N GLY A 740 19.95 18.98 -25.88
CA GLY A 740 21.25 18.53 -25.37
C GLY A 740 21.79 19.33 -24.18
N LYS A 741 20.95 20.08 -23.46
CA LYS A 741 21.34 20.87 -22.27
C LYS A 741 20.42 20.55 -21.10
N VAL A 742 20.99 20.47 -19.89
CA VAL A 742 20.22 20.31 -18.65
C VAL A 742 19.36 21.57 -18.43
N VAL A 743 18.04 21.41 -18.42
CA VAL A 743 17.08 22.49 -18.14
C VAL A 743 17.01 22.76 -16.64
N THR A 744 16.75 24.02 -16.28
CA THR A 744 16.68 24.50 -14.90
C THR A 744 15.32 25.12 -14.57
N LEU A 745 14.87 24.91 -13.33
CA LEU A 745 13.76 25.66 -12.71
C LEU A 745 14.15 26.05 -11.29
N GLN A 746 13.46 27.03 -10.70
CA GLN A 746 13.65 27.41 -9.30
C GLN A 746 12.48 26.95 -8.44
N ALA A 747 12.77 26.34 -7.30
CA ALA A 747 11.78 25.93 -6.30
C ALA A 747 12.06 26.61 -4.97
N ARG A 748 11.01 27.15 -4.34
CA ARG A 748 11.06 27.66 -2.96
C ARG A 748 10.36 26.71 -2.02
N PHE A 749 11.09 26.28 -1.01
CA PHE A 749 10.62 25.43 0.08
C PHE A 749 10.62 26.21 1.40
N HIS A 750 9.74 25.81 2.30
CA HIS A 750 9.72 26.23 3.70
C HIS A 750 9.89 25.00 4.60
N ILE A 751 10.51 25.12 5.77
CA ILE A 751 10.65 24.06 6.76
C ILE A 751 10.13 24.56 8.11
N SER A 752 9.26 23.77 8.76
CA SER A 752 8.54 24.20 9.97
C SER A 752 9.45 24.54 11.16
N GLU A 753 10.64 23.96 11.21
CA GLU A 753 11.66 24.20 12.22
C GLU A 753 13.05 23.85 11.63
N THR A 754 14.08 24.63 11.96
CA THR A 754 15.43 24.40 11.42
C THR A 754 16.10 23.20 12.08
N THR A 755 16.65 22.28 11.27
CA THR A 755 17.32 21.06 11.76
C THR A 755 18.79 20.98 11.36
N GLY A 756 19.62 20.38 12.22
CA GLY A 756 21.01 20.05 11.91
C GLY A 756 21.18 18.79 11.05
N GLN A 757 20.09 18.08 10.73
CA GLN A 757 20.11 16.91 9.85
C GLN A 757 20.07 17.33 8.38
N THR A 758 20.71 16.55 7.50
CA THR A 758 20.62 16.74 6.05
C THR A 758 19.17 16.60 5.59
N VAL A 759 18.64 17.62 4.91
CA VAL A 759 17.32 17.56 4.25
C VAL A 759 17.52 17.36 2.76
N ARG A 760 16.71 16.51 2.14
CA ARG A 760 16.70 16.28 0.69
C ARG A 760 15.28 16.41 0.14
N ILE A 761 15.14 16.82 -1.11
CA ILE A 761 13.87 16.83 -1.86
C ILE A 761 14.02 16.07 -3.18
N GLN A 762 12.91 15.53 -3.68
CA GLN A 762 12.80 14.93 -5.02
C GLN A 762 11.39 15.19 -5.58
N ALA A 763 11.19 14.98 -6.88
CA ALA A 763 9.87 15.05 -7.50
C ALA A 763 9.67 13.92 -8.50
N LEU A 764 8.78 12.98 -8.18
CA LEU A 764 8.47 11.82 -9.03
C LEU A 764 7.48 12.21 -10.14
N GLY A 765 7.63 11.62 -11.33
CA GLY A 765 6.80 11.90 -12.50
C GLY A 765 7.42 12.92 -13.45
N GLY A 766 6.71 14.00 -13.76
CA GLY A 766 7.21 15.15 -14.54
C GLY A 766 7.03 15.08 -16.06
N GLY A 767 6.59 13.95 -16.62
CA GLY A 767 6.33 13.81 -18.05
C GLY A 767 7.54 14.20 -18.90
N ILE A 768 7.34 15.09 -19.87
CA ILE A 768 8.38 15.60 -20.79
C ILE A 768 9.50 16.40 -20.09
N LEU A 769 9.33 16.81 -18.82
CA LEU A 769 10.40 17.41 -18.01
C LEU A 769 11.18 16.39 -17.16
N GLY A 770 10.66 15.16 -17.02
CA GLY A 770 11.28 14.11 -16.20
C GLY A 770 11.19 14.35 -14.69
N ALA A 771 11.71 13.40 -13.91
CA ALA A 771 11.76 13.48 -12.46
C ALA A 771 12.86 14.44 -11.97
N VAL A 772 12.63 15.13 -10.85
CA VAL A 772 13.67 15.87 -10.13
C VAL A 772 14.42 14.90 -9.22
N GLU A 773 15.72 14.78 -9.42
CA GLU A 773 16.59 13.87 -8.66
C GLU A 773 16.82 14.33 -7.20
N PRO A 774 17.06 13.41 -6.25
CA PRO A 774 17.31 13.65 -4.82
C PRO A 774 18.34 14.75 -4.45
N THR A 775 17.88 16.00 -4.42
CA THR A 775 18.68 17.21 -4.23
C THR A 775 18.72 17.61 -2.76
N THR A 776 19.92 17.86 -2.22
CA THR A 776 20.10 18.32 -0.83
C THR A 776 19.72 19.79 -0.66
N VAL A 777 18.92 20.09 0.36
CA VAL A 777 18.43 21.43 0.68
C VAL A 777 19.23 22.02 1.84
N LYS A 778 19.49 23.33 1.78
CA LYS A 778 19.94 24.15 2.92
C LYS A 778 18.90 25.23 3.14
N PHE A 779 18.38 25.31 4.37
CA PHE A 779 17.42 26.34 4.77
C PHE A 779 18.15 27.48 5.49
N ASP A 780 17.72 28.70 5.23
CA ASP A 780 18.13 29.89 5.95
C ASP A 780 17.60 29.86 7.39
N PRO A 781 18.15 30.66 8.33
CA PRO A 781 17.69 30.71 9.72
C PRO A 781 16.21 31.08 9.93
N GLY A 782 15.54 31.61 8.89
CA GLY A 782 14.09 31.87 8.87
C GLY A 782 13.22 30.70 8.40
N GLY A 783 13.81 29.53 8.10
CA GLY A 783 13.09 28.34 7.65
C GLY A 783 12.77 28.29 6.15
N ASP A 784 13.25 29.23 5.34
CA ASP A 784 13.07 29.20 3.87
C ASP A 784 14.30 28.65 3.15
N ALA A 785 14.09 28.05 1.98
CA ALA A 785 15.14 27.68 1.03
C ALA A 785 14.70 27.97 -0.40
N THR A 786 15.60 28.49 -1.23
CA THR A 786 15.37 28.63 -2.68
C THR A 786 16.46 27.88 -3.43
N LEU A 787 16.06 26.97 -4.33
CA LEU A 787 16.94 26.06 -5.05
C LEU A 787 16.74 26.20 -6.55
N THR A 788 17.81 26.31 -7.34
CA THR A 788 17.76 25.99 -8.77
C THR A 788 17.93 24.48 -8.92
N LEU A 789 16.87 23.83 -9.40
CA LEU A 789 16.77 22.39 -9.61
C LEU A 789 17.08 22.06 -11.07
N GLN A 790 17.76 20.95 -11.29
CA GLN A 790 18.18 20.48 -12.60
C GLN A 790 17.25 19.37 -13.11
N LEU A 791 16.97 19.40 -14.42
CA LEU A 791 16.16 18.42 -15.14
C LEU A 791 17.00 17.73 -16.22
N PRO A 792 17.97 16.87 -15.85
CA PRO A 792 18.87 16.23 -16.81
C PRO A 792 18.15 15.22 -17.72
N ASN A 793 17.06 14.63 -17.24
CA ASN A 793 16.32 13.55 -17.91
C ASN A 793 15.08 14.05 -18.70
N HIS A 794 15.06 15.33 -19.08
CA HIS A 794 13.96 15.92 -19.85
C HIS A 794 13.93 15.41 -21.31
N ALA A 795 12.74 15.32 -21.90
CA ALA A 795 12.50 14.83 -23.26
C ALA A 795 12.02 15.91 -24.23
N LEU A 796 12.20 17.20 -23.90
CA LEU A 796 11.68 18.35 -24.67
C LEU A 796 12.08 18.36 -26.15
N ALA A 797 13.24 17.79 -26.51
CA ALA A 797 13.70 17.73 -27.90
C ALA A 797 13.24 16.48 -28.68
N ALA A 798 12.53 15.53 -28.05
CA ALA A 798 12.29 14.19 -28.61
C ALA A 798 11.06 14.10 -29.55
N SER A 799 10.09 15.02 -29.43
CA SER A 799 8.77 14.89 -30.08
C SER A 799 8.40 16.04 -31.03
N GLY A 800 9.31 16.97 -31.31
CA GLY A 800 8.96 18.20 -32.03
C GLY A 800 8.03 19.11 -31.20
N ILE A 801 7.19 19.89 -31.87
CA ILE A 801 6.17 20.72 -31.20
C ILE A 801 5.21 19.84 -30.39
N ALA A 802 4.97 20.24 -29.14
CA ALA A 802 4.12 19.49 -28.23
C ALA A 802 3.41 20.40 -27.23
N LEU A 803 2.30 19.89 -26.71
CA LEU A 803 1.56 20.43 -25.57
C LEU A 803 1.30 19.26 -24.61
N GLN A 804 1.82 19.34 -23.37
CA GLN A 804 1.60 18.32 -22.35
C GLN A 804 1.33 18.94 -20.98
N ASP A 805 0.21 18.55 -20.37
CA ASP A 805 -0.02 18.78 -18.95
C ASP A 805 0.71 17.69 -18.14
N ILE A 806 1.72 18.10 -17.36
CA ILE A 806 2.56 17.21 -16.55
C ILE A 806 2.09 17.20 -15.09
N SER A 807 2.54 16.20 -14.33
CA SER A 807 2.36 16.14 -12.87
C SER A 807 3.63 15.68 -12.18
N TRP A 808 4.04 16.41 -11.14
CA TRP A 808 5.07 15.99 -10.19
C TRP A 808 4.44 15.65 -8.84
N THR A 809 4.94 14.62 -8.17
CA THR A 809 4.69 14.35 -6.75
C THR A 809 5.97 14.62 -5.97
N TRP A 810 5.96 15.71 -5.20
CA TRP A 810 7.12 16.21 -4.46
C TRP A 810 7.25 15.47 -3.12
N GLN A 811 8.47 15.11 -2.77
CA GLN A 811 8.78 14.40 -1.54
C GLN A 811 10.02 14.99 -0.87
N TYR A 812 10.12 14.85 0.45
CA TYR A 812 11.27 15.22 1.25
C TYR A 812 11.75 14.07 2.15
N GLN A 813 13.03 14.13 2.51
CA GLN A 813 13.69 13.23 3.44
C GLN A 813 14.50 14.07 4.43
N VAL A 814 14.45 13.73 5.72
CA VAL A 814 15.26 14.35 6.78
C VAL A 814 16.14 13.28 7.41
N GLY A 815 17.45 13.49 7.42
CA GLY A 815 18.42 12.50 7.87
C GLY A 815 18.34 11.22 7.06
N ALA A 816 18.17 10.08 7.74
CA ALA A 816 18.00 8.75 7.13
C ALA A 816 16.55 8.24 7.20
N ALA A 817 15.56 9.14 7.36
CA ALA A 817 14.14 8.77 7.38
C ALA A 817 13.59 8.46 5.98
N GLU A 818 12.42 7.83 5.93
CA GLU A 818 11.70 7.55 4.68
C GLU A 818 11.23 8.81 3.95
N TRP A 819 11.09 8.69 2.62
CA TRP A 819 10.60 9.78 1.77
C TRP A 819 9.13 10.10 2.07
N THR A 820 8.90 11.29 2.60
CA THR A 820 7.56 11.81 2.96
C THR A 820 7.04 12.72 1.86
N THR A 821 5.78 12.54 1.44
CA THR A 821 5.19 13.35 0.36
C THR A 821 4.80 14.74 0.87
N ILE A 822 5.21 15.78 0.13
CA ILE A 822 4.86 17.18 0.38
C ILE A 822 3.50 17.51 -0.23
N THR A 823 3.42 17.39 -1.57
CA THR A 823 2.27 17.80 -2.40
C THR A 823 2.46 17.29 -3.83
N SER A 824 1.41 17.34 -4.64
CA SER A 824 1.50 17.16 -6.09
C SER A 824 1.24 18.48 -6.82
N THR A 825 1.97 18.73 -7.90
CA THR A 825 1.87 19.96 -8.70
C THR A 825 1.66 19.64 -10.18
N THR A 826 0.72 20.33 -10.82
CA THR A 826 0.35 20.15 -12.24
C THR A 826 0.76 21.37 -13.05
N HIS A 827 1.42 21.19 -14.20
CA HIS A 827 1.95 22.28 -15.03
C HIS A 827 1.68 22.05 -16.52
N ARG A 828 1.43 23.11 -17.28
CA ARG A 828 1.22 23.03 -18.74
C ARG A 828 2.50 23.34 -19.49
N ILE A 829 3.07 22.37 -20.18
CA ILE A 829 4.35 22.49 -20.88
C ILE A 829 4.12 22.63 -22.38
N TYR A 830 4.55 23.75 -22.95
CA TYR A 830 4.60 23.99 -24.39
C TYR A 830 6.03 23.73 -24.91
N VAL A 831 6.13 23.00 -26.03
CA VAL A 831 7.37 22.80 -26.76
C VAL A 831 7.26 23.46 -28.13
N LEU A 832 8.23 24.32 -28.42
CA LEU A 832 8.32 25.14 -29.63
C LEU A 832 9.59 24.74 -30.40
N LEU A 833 9.63 24.96 -31.72
CA LEU A 833 10.84 24.67 -32.51
C LEU A 833 11.97 25.61 -32.12
N ASP A 834 11.69 26.91 -32.19
CA ASP A 834 12.63 27.99 -31.91
C ASP A 834 11.96 29.08 -31.08
N VAL A 835 12.73 30.10 -30.72
CA VAL A 835 12.28 31.31 -30.03
C VAL A 835 11.17 31.99 -30.85
N PRO A 836 10.02 32.33 -30.24
CA PRO A 836 8.93 33.03 -30.93
C PRO A 836 9.40 34.31 -31.63
N THR A 837 9.00 34.47 -32.88
CA THR A 837 9.34 35.62 -33.73
C THR A 837 8.14 36.56 -33.91
N LEU A 838 8.37 37.77 -34.44
CA LEU A 838 7.34 38.80 -34.63
C LEU A 838 6.01 38.23 -35.23
N PRO A 839 4.83 38.64 -34.75
CA PRO A 839 4.58 39.75 -33.82
C PRO A 839 5.07 39.49 -32.38
N TRP A 840 5.35 38.24 -32.04
CA TRP A 840 5.82 37.87 -30.71
C TRP A 840 7.21 38.44 -30.44
N MET A 841 7.33 39.15 -29.32
CA MET A 841 8.57 39.77 -28.86
C MET A 841 8.99 39.17 -27.52
N GLN A 842 10.19 38.61 -27.49
CA GLN A 842 10.84 38.11 -26.28
C GLN A 842 11.68 39.21 -25.63
N GLY A 843 11.65 39.31 -24.30
CA GLY A 843 12.42 40.30 -23.54
C GLY A 843 12.08 40.27 -22.05
N ALA A 844 12.83 41.05 -21.26
CA ALA A 844 12.69 41.07 -19.79
C ALA A 844 11.48 41.89 -19.28
N ASP A 845 10.80 42.66 -20.14
CA ASP A 845 9.56 43.35 -19.78
C ASP A 845 8.37 42.37 -19.80
N THR A 846 7.98 41.89 -18.61
CA THR A 846 6.84 40.99 -18.41
C THR A 846 5.48 41.65 -18.67
N GLN A 847 5.42 42.98 -18.80
CA GLN A 847 4.18 43.70 -19.10
C GLN A 847 3.91 43.81 -20.60
N ASN A 848 4.94 43.62 -21.44
CA ASN A 848 4.84 43.66 -22.91
C ASN A 848 3.70 42.76 -23.43
N ASN A 849 2.71 43.38 -24.09
CA ASN A 849 1.54 42.67 -24.61
C ASN A 849 1.84 41.78 -25.83
N GLN A 850 3.04 41.91 -26.43
CA GLN A 850 3.53 41.06 -27.50
C GLN A 850 4.38 39.87 -27.02
N LEU A 851 4.50 39.60 -25.71
CA LEU A 851 5.01 38.29 -25.26
C LEU A 851 4.08 37.17 -25.78
N PRO A 852 4.56 35.94 -26.01
CA PRO A 852 3.75 34.81 -26.48
C PRO A 852 2.53 34.55 -25.57
N TRP A 853 1.35 34.39 -26.17
CA TRP A 853 0.10 34.14 -25.46
C TRP A 853 -0.16 32.64 -25.30
N THR A 854 -0.38 32.16 -24.08
CA THR A 854 -0.76 30.75 -23.84
C THR A 854 -2.09 30.40 -24.51
N ASP A 855 -3.03 31.36 -24.57
CA ASP A 855 -4.31 31.16 -25.25
C ASP A 855 -4.13 30.95 -26.78
N VAL A 856 -3.01 31.40 -27.37
CA VAL A 856 -2.62 31.08 -28.75
C VAL A 856 -1.79 29.80 -28.83
N LEU A 857 -0.88 29.56 -27.88
CA LEU A 857 -0.06 28.33 -27.81
C LEU A 857 -0.92 27.07 -27.66
N ASP A 858 -1.99 27.12 -26.85
CA ASP A 858 -2.96 26.01 -26.71
C ASP A 858 -3.51 25.55 -28.06
N HIS A 859 -3.80 26.49 -28.97
CA HIS A 859 -4.19 26.18 -30.33
C HIS A 859 -2.99 25.78 -31.19
N SER A 860 -1.96 26.62 -31.30
CA SER A 860 -0.81 26.42 -32.20
C SER A 860 -0.05 25.11 -31.95
N CYS A 861 0.25 24.77 -30.69
CA CYS A 861 0.94 23.53 -30.34
C CYS A 861 0.05 22.29 -30.56
N THR A 862 -1.27 22.43 -30.50
CA THR A 862 -2.23 21.36 -30.86
C THR A 862 -2.33 21.19 -32.37
N TRP A 863 -2.32 22.28 -33.13
CA TRP A 863 -2.46 22.27 -34.59
C TRP A 863 -1.21 21.73 -35.29
N ALA A 864 -0.01 22.06 -34.77
CA ALA A 864 1.27 21.61 -35.30
C ALA A 864 1.91 20.48 -34.46
N ALA A 865 1.12 19.72 -33.69
CA ALA A 865 1.62 18.67 -32.81
C ALA A 865 2.47 17.62 -33.58
N GLY A 866 3.67 17.33 -33.07
CA GLY A 866 4.63 16.41 -33.69
C GLY A 866 5.47 17.03 -34.83
N ALA A 867 5.20 18.27 -35.25
CA ALA A 867 6.01 18.91 -36.29
C ALA A 867 7.42 19.22 -35.77
N ALA A 868 8.44 18.75 -36.49
CA ALA A 868 9.86 18.91 -36.16
C ALA A 868 10.60 19.95 -37.02
N THR A 869 9.91 20.60 -37.97
CA THR A 869 10.47 21.64 -38.85
C THR A 869 9.49 22.80 -38.99
N ALA A 870 10.01 24.01 -39.25
CA ALA A 870 9.19 25.19 -39.44
C ALA A 870 8.24 25.04 -40.64
N ASP A 871 8.68 24.37 -41.71
CA ASP A 871 7.85 24.07 -42.88
C ASP A 871 6.64 23.22 -42.49
N ALA A 872 6.87 22.06 -41.84
CA ALA A 872 5.79 21.19 -41.37
C ALA A 872 4.82 21.87 -40.40
N ALA A 873 5.32 22.75 -39.53
CA ALA A 873 4.48 23.51 -38.60
C ALA A 873 3.61 24.56 -39.32
N VAL A 874 4.15 25.29 -40.29
CA VAL A 874 3.36 26.25 -41.10
C VAL A 874 2.36 25.49 -41.99
N ARG A 875 2.72 24.33 -42.56
CA ARG A 875 1.79 23.47 -43.30
C ARG A 875 0.58 23.11 -42.43
N ALA A 876 0.82 22.53 -41.26
CA ALA A 876 -0.25 22.08 -40.35
C ALA A 876 -1.14 23.24 -39.86
N VAL A 877 -0.56 24.41 -39.56
CA VAL A 877 -1.35 25.62 -39.25
C VAL A 877 -2.18 26.08 -40.46
N THR A 878 -1.63 26.05 -41.67
CA THR A 878 -2.33 26.46 -42.91
C THR A 878 -3.48 25.51 -43.25
N GLU A 879 -3.25 24.20 -43.18
CA GLU A 879 -4.25 23.13 -43.31
C GLU A 879 -5.38 23.31 -42.27
N LYS A 880 -5.02 23.55 -41.01
CA LYS A 880 -5.99 23.70 -39.92
C LYS A 880 -6.82 24.98 -40.02
N VAL A 881 -6.22 26.09 -40.44
CA VAL A 881 -6.93 27.35 -40.71
C VAL A 881 -7.91 27.19 -41.87
N ASN A 882 -7.52 26.48 -42.94
CA ASN A 882 -8.39 26.25 -44.10
C ASN A 882 -9.54 25.27 -43.81
N GLY A 883 -9.23 24.07 -43.32
CA GLY A 883 -10.19 22.96 -43.29
C GLY A 883 -10.81 22.64 -41.93
N GLY A 884 -10.42 23.30 -40.84
CA GLY A 884 -10.67 22.76 -39.50
C GLY A 884 -11.06 23.76 -38.40
N ILE A 885 -11.51 24.96 -38.74
CA ILE A 885 -12.01 25.99 -37.80
C ILE A 885 -13.22 26.78 -38.36
N ASP A 886 -14.02 26.17 -39.24
CA ASP A 886 -15.31 26.65 -39.75
C ASP A 886 -15.33 28.06 -40.40
N LEU A 887 -14.18 28.53 -40.88
CA LEU A 887 -14.07 29.80 -41.60
C LEU A 887 -14.65 29.72 -43.02
N THR A 888 -15.08 30.87 -43.57
CA THR A 888 -15.63 30.99 -44.92
C THR A 888 -15.13 32.27 -45.60
N TYR A 889 -14.74 32.21 -46.87
CA TYR A 889 -14.20 33.36 -47.59
C TYR A 889 -15.29 34.35 -48.01
N ASP A 890 -15.06 35.65 -47.82
CA ASP A 890 -15.86 36.67 -48.48
C ASP A 890 -15.40 36.90 -49.93
N THR A 891 -16.03 36.20 -50.87
CA THR A 891 -15.84 36.38 -52.32
C THR A 891 -16.60 37.58 -52.91
N ALA A 892 -17.30 38.39 -52.09
CA ALA A 892 -18.22 39.43 -52.52
C ALA A 892 -17.78 40.86 -52.15
N GLN A 893 -17.40 41.13 -50.89
CA GLN A 893 -16.96 42.48 -50.46
C GLN A 893 -15.44 42.54 -50.18
N GLY A 894 -14.86 41.45 -49.68
CA GLY A 894 -13.42 41.25 -49.50
C GLY A 894 -12.81 42.03 -48.33
N ALA A 895 -13.63 42.48 -47.38
CA ALA A 895 -13.17 43.21 -46.20
C ALA A 895 -12.47 42.28 -45.18
N SER A 896 -11.42 42.77 -44.53
CA SER A 896 -10.80 42.08 -43.39
C SER A 896 -11.60 42.31 -42.12
N VAL A 897 -11.82 41.25 -41.36
CA VAL A 897 -12.68 41.23 -40.16
C VAL A 897 -11.86 41.11 -38.86
N TYR A 898 -10.62 40.60 -38.95
CA TYR A 898 -9.69 40.43 -37.84
C TYR A 898 -8.47 41.35 -37.91
N THR A 899 -8.53 42.46 -38.66
CA THR A 899 -7.58 43.57 -38.56
C THR A 899 -8.30 44.92 -38.38
N ASP A 900 -7.55 46.00 -38.16
CA ASP A 900 -8.12 47.30 -37.79
C ASP A 900 -8.67 48.13 -38.98
N ASN A 901 -9.93 48.57 -38.83
CA ASN A 901 -10.88 49.09 -39.84
C ASN A 901 -10.43 50.22 -40.80
N ALA A 902 -9.21 50.75 -40.68
CA ALA A 902 -8.69 51.83 -41.53
C ALA A 902 -7.44 51.45 -42.32
N ARG A 903 -6.61 50.53 -41.78
CA ARG A 903 -5.40 49.96 -42.38
C ARG A 903 -5.12 48.66 -41.62
N PRO A 904 -4.91 47.51 -42.28
CA PRO A 904 -4.60 46.25 -41.59
C PRO A 904 -3.18 46.29 -40.98
N GLN A 905 -3.02 46.95 -39.84
CA GLN A 905 -1.77 47.18 -39.13
C GLN A 905 -1.60 46.21 -37.95
N ASN A 906 -2.69 45.94 -37.24
CA ASN A 906 -2.75 45.08 -36.06
C ASN A 906 -3.64 43.87 -36.38
N PHE A 907 -3.38 42.73 -35.73
CA PHE A 907 -4.24 41.56 -35.78
C PHE A 907 -5.09 41.49 -34.50
N LEU A 908 -6.41 41.40 -34.65
CA LEU A 908 -7.40 41.36 -33.57
C LEU A 908 -7.48 39.95 -32.95
N CYS A 909 -6.33 39.44 -32.54
CA CYS A 909 -6.11 38.11 -31.97
C CYS A 909 -7.07 37.80 -30.81
N THR A 910 -7.34 38.75 -29.91
CA THR A 910 -8.30 38.56 -28.81
C THR A 910 -9.73 38.33 -29.30
N GLN A 911 -10.12 38.91 -30.44
CA GLN A 911 -11.43 38.62 -31.06
C GLN A 911 -11.43 37.29 -31.82
N PHE A 912 -10.30 36.91 -32.42
CA PHE A 912 -10.15 35.63 -33.11
C PHE A 912 -10.14 34.45 -32.13
N LEU A 913 -9.48 34.59 -30.97
CA LEU A 913 -9.55 33.63 -29.87
C LEU A 913 -10.98 33.49 -29.29
N LYS A 914 -11.75 34.58 -29.23
CA LYS A 914 -13.19 34.51 -28.90
C LYS A 914 -14.01 33.78 -29.96
N TYR A 915 -13.63 33.86 -31.24
CA TYR A 915 -14.26 33.05 -32.28
C TYR A 915 -13.92 31.56 -32.10
N LEU A 916 -12.64 31.22 -31.95
CA LEU A 916 -12.18 29.83 -31.73
C LEU A 916 -12.75 29.19 -30.44
N GLY A 917 -12.98 29.98 -29.40
CA GLY A 917 -13.65 29.55 -28.16
C GLY A 917 -15.19 29.65 -28.18
N HIS A 918 -15.81 29.95 -29.32
CA HIS A 918 -17.25 30.18 -29.50
C HIS A 918 -17.87 31.27 -28.57
N MET A 919 -17.05 32.21 -28.08
CA MET A 919 -17.42 33.31 -27.18
C MET A 919 -17.83 34.61 -27.92
N GLY A 920 -18.41 34.50 -29.12
CA GLY A 920 -18.93 35.67 -29.85
C GLY A 920 -17.86 36.63 -30.37
N GLY A 921 -16.80 36.10 -31.00
CA GLY A 921 -15.84 36.88 -31.79
C GLY A 921 -16.46 37.51 -33.05
N ALA A 922 -15.63 38.05 -33.95
CA ALA A 922 -16.10 38.85 -35.09
C ALA A 922 -16.77 38.05 -36.23
N GLY A 923 -16.85 36.72 -36.13
CA GLY A 923 -17.54 35.83 -37.06
C GLY A 923 -16.60 34.93 -37.88
N GLY A 924 -17.16 33.95 -38.57
CA GLY A 924 -16.39 33.01 -39.41
C GLY A 924 -16.06 33.52 -40.82
N GLN A 925 -16.61 34.67 -41.22
CA GLN A 925 -16.36 35.26 -42.54
C GLN A 925 -15.03 36.02 -42.54
N VAL A 926 -14.15 35.73 -43.49
CA VAL A 926 -12.76 36.22 -43.55
C VAL A 926 -12.31 36.57 -44.97
N ASN A 927 -11.27 37.39 -45.09
CA ASN A 927 -10.56 37.63 -46.34
C ASN A 927 -9.09 37.12 -46.31
N CYS A 928 -8.32 37.36 -47.37
CA CYS A 928 -6.94 36.92 -47.46
C CYS A 928 -5.98 37.58 -46.46
N THR A 929 -6.19 38.86 -46.15
CA THR A 929 -5.47 39.55 -45.08
C THR A 929 -5.72 38.91 -43.71
N ASP A 930 -6.94 38.47 -43.41
CA ASP A 930 -7.26 37.73 -42.18
C ASP A 930 -6.51 36.39 -42.15
N CYS A 931 -6.69 35.54 -43.17
CA CYS A 931 -6.05 34.23 -43.27
C CYS A 931 -4.51 34.32 -43.15
N ALA A 932 -3.87 35.24 -43.88
CA ALA A 932 -2.43 35.46 -43.80
C ALA A 932 -1.98 35.94 -42.40
N SER A 933 -2.79 36.78 -41.74
CA SER A 933 -2.52 37.25 -40.36
C SER A 933 -2.65 36.12 -39.33
N ILE A 934 -3.65 35.25 -39.49
CA ILE A 934 -3.85 34.08 -38.63
C ILE A 934 -2.66 33.12 -38.80
N VAL A 935 -2.38 32.66 -40.03
CA VAL A 935 -1.30 31.67 -40.29
C VAL A 935 0.05 32.19 -39.79
N THR A 936 0.37 33.46 -40.05
CA THR A 936 1.67 34.02 -39.63
C THR A 936 1.76 34.20 -38.12
N THR A 937 0.71 34.67 -37.46
CA THR A 937 0.67 34.81 -36.01
C THR A 937 0.78 33.46 -35.30
N PHE A 938 -0.01 32.47 -35.73
CA PHE A 938 -0.08 31.14 -35.11
C PHE A 938 1.11 30.24 -35.47
N SER A 939 1.83 30.49 -36.57
CA SER A 939 3.09 29.79 -36.87
C SER A 939 4.31 30.45 -36.21
N ASN A 940 4.35 31.78 -36.10
CA ASN A 940 5.51 32.48 -35.53
C ASN A 940 5.61 32.33 -34.00
N ILE A 941 4.52 32.01 -33.32
CA ILE A 941 4.55 31.65 -31.89
C ILE A 941 5.28 30.31 -31.65
N LEU A 942 5.43 29.48 -32.68
CA LEU A 942 6.15 28.20 -32.66
C LEU A 942 7.62 28.33 -33.11
N GLY A 943 8.05 29.55 -33.49
CA GLY A 943 9.39 29.86 -34.01
C GLY A 943 9.53 29.85 -35.54
N CYS A 944 8.45 29.77 -36.32
CA CYS A 944 8.54 29.48 -37.77
C CYS A 944 9.01 30.64 -38.68
N ASN A 945 8.99 31.89 -38.20
CA ASN A 945 9.47 33.08 -38.90
C ASN A 945 8.91 33.36 -40.32
N VAL A 946 7.63 33.08 -40.56
CA VAL A 946 6.90 33.50 -41.77
C VAL A 946 6.44 34.96 -41.69
N PHE A 947 5.97 35.52 -42.81
CA PHE A 947 5.35 36.84 -42.86
C PHE A 947 4.24 36.93 -43.91
N ALA A 948 3.28 37.82 -43.66
CA ALA A 948 2.16 38.10 -44.56
C ALA A 948 2.64 39.04 -45.67
N SER A 949 2.49 38.61 -46.92
CA SER A 949 3.06 39.25 -48.09
C SER A 949 1.99 39.39 -49.17
N THR A 950 1.91 40.57 -49.78
CA THR A 950 0.95 40.88 -50.83
C THR A 950 1.50 40.59 -52.22
N MET A 951 0.59 40.28 -53.14
CA MET A 951 0.86 40.13 -54.56
C MET A 951 -0.19 40.81 -55.42
N GLY A 952 0.26 41.26 -56.59
CA GLY A 952 -0.57 41.68 -57.70
C GLY A 952 -1.17 43.08 -57.61
N GLU A 953 -1.70 43.56 -58.74
CA GLU A 953 -2.48 44.79 -58.81
C GLU A 953 -3.65 44.64 -59.78
N LYS A 954 -4.85 44.46 -59.23
CA LYS A 954 -6.11 44.24 -59.98
C LYS A 954 -5.95 43.21 -61.10
N PHE A 955 -5.51 42.02 -60.73
CA PHE A 955 -5.21 40.93 -61.65
C PHE A 955 -6.41 40.00 -61.86
N ARG A 956 -6.53 39.42 -63.05
CA ARG A 956 -7.52 38.39 -63.35
C ARG A 956 -7.12 37.06 -62.73
N CYS A 957 -8.06 36.45 -62.01
CA CYS A 957 -7.89 35.17 -61.34
C CYS A 957 -8.58 34.05 -62.13
N ASN A 958 -8.14 32.80 -61.94
CA ASN A 958 -8.86 31.62 -62.39
C ASN A 958 -10.10 31.36 -61.52
N GLN A 959 -10.82 30.27 -61.77
CA GLN A 959 -11.72 29.74 -60.77
C GLN A 959 -10.90 29.18 -59.60
N ILE A 960 -11.29 29.49 -58.37
CA ILE A 960 -10.70 28.96 -57.14
C ILE A 960 -11.76 28.25 -56.30
N LEU A 961 -11.33 27.31 -55.47
CA LEU A 961 -12.16 26.73 -54.41
C LEU A 961 -11.82 27.42 -53.09
N ALA A 962 -12.53 28.51 -52.79
CA ALA A 962 -12.27 29.33 -51.60
C ALA A 962 -12.63 28.61 -50.29
N ILE A 963 -11.96 28.97 -49.19
CA ILE A 963 -12.16 28.44 -47.84
C ILE A 963 -13.65 28.48 -47.45
N GLY A 964 -14.14 27.37 -46.90
CA GLY A 964 -15.54 27.18 -46.51
C GLY A 964 -16.53 26.96 -47.67
N THR A 965 -16.08 26.88 -48.93
CA THR A 965 -16.98 26.69 -50.09
C THR A 965 -16.75 25.35 -50.79
N THR A 966 -17.73 24.91 -51.57
CA THR A 966 -17.69 23.67 -52.39
C THR A 966 -17.74 23.96 -53.90
N THR A 967 -17.64 25.23 -54.29
CA THR A 967 -17.91 25.71 -55.66
C THR A 967 -16.73 26.50 -56.21
N TRP A 968 -16.23 26.08 -57.37
CA TRP A 968 -15.16 26.74 -58.11
C TRP A 968 -15.65 28.03 -58.78
N VAL A 969 -15.19 29.19 -58.30
CA VAL A 969 -15.66 30.51 -58.76
C VAL A 969 -14.50 31.49 -58.97
N VAL A 970 -14.66 32.43 -59.90
CA VAL A 970 -13.74 33.58 -60.01
C VAL A 970 -14.08 34.58 -58.91
N PRO A 971 -13.16 34.90 -57.97
CA PRO A 971 -13.46 35.75 -56.83
C PRO A 971 -13.79 37.18 -57.29
N PHE A 972 -14.76 37.82 -56.61
CA PHE A 972 -15.23 39.17 -56.93
C PHE A 972 -15.71 39.37 -58.39
N GLY A 973 -16.00 38.27 -59.12
CA GLY A 973 -16.43 38.30 -60.52
C GLY A 973 -15.35 38.72 -61.54
N TYR A 974 -14.08 38.84 -61.11
CA TYR A 974 -12.97 39.28 -61.97
C TYR A 974 -11.61 38.72 -61.54
N GLY A 975 -11.37 38.63 -60.23
CA GLY A 975 -10.07 38.40 -59.62
C GLY A 975 -9.75 39.43 -58.53
N PHE A 976 -8.51 39.39 -58.06
CA PHE A 976 -8.09 40.09 -56.84
C PHE A 976 -7.59 41.51 -57.11
N ALA A 977 -8.00 42.47 -56.27
CA ALA A 977 -7.38 43.81 -56.21
C ALA A 977 -5.91 43.72 -55.75
N TYR A 978 -5.70 42.92 -54.71
CA TYR A 978 -4.44 42.33 -54.25
C TYR A 978 -4.80 40.98 -53.61
N HIS A 979 -3.84 40.08 -53.48
CA HIS A 979 -3.98 38.88 -52.65
C HIS A 979 -2.87 38.86 -51.59
N GLU A 980 -3.15 38.37 -50.39
CA GLU A 980 -2.19 38.36 -49.26
C GLU A 980 -2.10 36.95 -48.67
N VAL A 981 -0.88 36.46 -48.49
CA VAL A 981 -0.58 35.06 -48.11
C VAL A 981 0.59 34.99 -47.14
N ALA A 982 0.78 33.87 -46.46
CA ALA A 982 1.94 33.64 -45.62
C ALA A 982 3.14 33.17 -46.47
N TRP A 983 4.33 33.72 -46.22
CA TRP A 983 5.54 33.47 -47.00
C TRP A 983 6.76 33.31 -46.09
N THR A 984 7.67 32.41 -46.44
CA THR A 984 8.99 32.22 -45.83
C THR A 984 10.09 33.06 -46.50
N GLY A 985 11.30 33.00 -45.95
CA GLY A 985 12.51 33.50 -46.61
C GLY A 985 12.51 35.02 -46.80
N ALA A 986 12.77 35.47 -48.04
CA ALA A 986 12.77 36.87 -48.42
C ALA A 986 11.52 37.28 -49.24
N GLY A 987 10.57 36.37 -49.44
CA GLY A 987 9.47 36.56 -50.40
C GLY A 987 9.94 36.51 -51.86
N SER A 988 11.05 35.82 -52.14
CA SER A 988 11.55 35.61 -53.50
C SER A 988 10.81 34.46 -54.19
N TYR A 989 10.87 34.38 -55.52
CA TYR A 989 10.04 33.46 -56.32
C TYR A 989 10.13 31.97 -55.93
N LYS A 990 11.27 31.58 -55.35
CA LYS A 990 11.60 30.23 -54.91
C LYS A 990 11.28 29.95 -53.42
N ASP A 991 10.94 30.97 -52.64
CA ASP A 991 10.71 30.81 -51.20
C ASP A 991 9.30 30.27 -50.96
N ASN A 992 9.15 29.35 -50.01
CA ASN A 992 7.90 28.61 -49.78
C ASN A 992 6.77 29.53 -49.30
N LEU A 993 5.65 29.45 -50.02
CA LEU A 993 4.41 30.21 -49.86
C LEU A 993 3.29 29.29 -49.38
N TYR A 994 2.41 29.84 -48.55
CA TYR A 994 1.34 29.15 -47.84
C TYR A 994 0.04 29.96 -47.93
N ASP A 995 -0.99 29.37 -48.52
CA ASP A 995 -2.30 30.01 -48.64
C ASP A 995 -3.40 29.18 -47.99
N ALA A 996 -3.99 29.72 -46.92
CA ALA A 996 -5.16 29.12 -46.27
C ALA A 996 -6.50 29.61 -46.86
N CYS A 997 -6.49 30.55 -47.83
CA CYS A 997 -7.71 31.18 -48.36
C CYS A 997 -8.47 30.32 -49.36
N LEU A 998 -7.78 29.41 -50.05
CA LEU A 998 -8.29 28.75 -51.26
C LEU A 998 -7.46 27.53 -51.63
N HIS A 999 -8.08 26.59 -52.36
CA HIS A 999 -7.36 25.59 -53.14
C HIS A 999 -7.19 26.08 -54.58
N LEU A 1000 -6.08 25.70 -55.19
CA LEU A 1000 -5.77 25.90 -56.60
C LEU A 1000 -6.06 24.63 -57.40
N ASP A 1001 -6.28 24.79 -58.71
CA ASP A 1001 -6.43 23.65 -59.61
C ASP A 1001 -5.05 23.08 -59.99
N VAL A 1002 -4.78 21.84 -59.56
CA VAL A 1002 -3.58 21.07 -59.95
C VAL A 1002 -3.79 20.19 -61.19
N GLY A 1003 -4.97 20.30 -61.83
CA GLY A 1003 -5.23 19.71 -63.14
C GLY A 1003 -4.28 20.19 -64.25
N PRO A 1004 -4.26 19.50 -65.40
CA PRO A 1004 -3.37 19.81 -66.52
C PRO A 1004 -3.77 21.09 -67.29
N ASP A 1005 -4.97 21.64 -67.06
CA ASP A 1005 -5.40 22.93 -67.61
C ASP A 1005 -6.07 23.76 -66.50
N PRO A 1006 -5.28 24.47 -65.66
CA PRO A 1006 -5.79 25.26 -64.54
C PRO A 1006 -6.49 26.57 -64.97
N TRP A 1007 -6.60 26.81 -66.28
CA TRP A 1007 -7.22 28.00 -66.86
C TRP A 1007 -8.54 27.69 -67.58
N GLY A 1008 -8.84 26.40 -67.79
CA GLY A 1008 -10.09 25.93 -68.38
C GLY A 1008 -11.26 25.93 -67.38
N THR A 1009 -12.47 25.73 -67.92
CA THR A 1009 -13.72 25.59 -67.14
C THR A 1009 -14.14 24.12 -66.98
N GLY A 1010 -13.15 23.22 -66.95
CA GLY A 1010 -13.32 21.77 -66.91
C GLY A 1010 -13.39 21.18 -65.50
N PRO A 1011 -13.21 19.86 -65.34
CA PRO A 1011 -13.11 19.21 -64.03
C PRO A 1011 -11.82 19.62 -63.30
N HIS A 1012 -11.96 20.48 -62.28
CA HIS A 1012 -10.85 20.94 -61.45
C HIS A 1012 -10.40 19.90 -60.42
N THR A 1013 -9.11 19.90 -60.06
CA THR A 1013 -8.53 19.08 -58.98
C THR A 1013 -7.99 20.00 -57.89
N ALA A 1014 -8.60 19.98 -56.70
CA ALA A 1014 -8.21 20.86 -55.59
C ALA A 1014 -6.90 20.44 -54.91
N GLU A 1015 -5.93 21.34 -54.79
CA GLU A 1015 -4.83 21.24 -53.83
C GLU A 1015 -4.68 22.54 -53.03
N LEU A 1016 -4.44 22.42 -51.72
CA LEU A 1016 -4.18 23.57 -50.84
C LEU A 1016 -2.70 24.00 -51.01
N PRO A 1017 -2.40 25.28 -51.32
CA PRO A 1017 -1.03 25.73 -51.52
C PRO A 1017 -0.21 25.70 -50.22
N LEU A 1018 0.57 24.63 -50.06
CA LEU A 1018 1.30 24.29 -48.86
C LEU A 1018 2.79 24.14 -49.21
N ALA A 1019 3.59 25.12 -48.79
CA ALA A 1019 5.02 25.20 -49.11
C ALA A 1019 5.33 25.26 -50.63
N TRP A 1020 4.45 25.86 -51.43
CA TRP A 1020 4.63 26.00 -52.88
C TRP A 1020 5.59 27.17 -53.22
N PRO A 1021 6.37 27.11 -54.31
CA PRO A 1021 7.07 28.28 -54.84
C PRO A 1021 6.09 29.24 -55.52
N PHE A 1022 6.40 30.54 -55.49
CA PHE A 1022 5.57 31.56 -56.14
C PHE A 1022 5.54 31.41 -57.66
N THR A 1023 6.67 31.08 -58.29
CA THR A 1023 6.68 30.59 -59.68
C THR A 1023 7.88 29.67 -59.96
N THR A 1024 7.65 28.63 -60.78
CA THR A 1024 8.70 27.78 -61.37
C THR A 1024 9.27 28.35 -62.66
N THR A 1025 8.58 29.31 -63.28
CA THR A 1025 9.02 29.96 -64.52
C THR A 1025 10.29 30.77 -64.27
N LYS A 1026 11.27 30.68 -65.17
CA LYS A 1026 12.59 31.32 -65.01
C LYS A 1026 12.59 32.81 -65.36
N GLU A 1027 11.43 33.36 -65.72
CA GLU A 1027 11.30 34.65 -66.36
C GLU A 1027 10.31 35.53 -65.60
N PHE A 1028 10.69 36.81 -65.41
CA PHE A 1028 9.88 37.80 -64.69
C PHE A 1028 8.49 37.94 -65.32
N THR A 1029 8.46 38.07 -66.65
CA THR A 1029 7.27 37.96 -67.48
C THR A 1029 7.50 36.78 -68.44
N PRO A 1030 6.84 35.63 -68.26
CA PRO A 1030 6.90 34.55 -69.23
C PRO A 1030 6.14 34.93 -70.52
N ASP A 1031 6.39 34.23 -71.61
CA ASP A 1031 5.53 34.31 -72.80
C ASP A 1031 4.10 33.85 -72.46
N LEU A 1032 3.10 34.69 -72.82
CA LEU A 1032 1.68 34.45 -72.53
C LEU A 1032 0.85 34.41 -73.82
N PRO A 1033 -0.07 33.45 -74.00
CA PRO A 1033 -0.45 32.42 -73.03
C PRO A 1033 0.55 31.24 -72.95
N ILE A 1034 0.74 30.72 -71.74
CA ILE A 1034 1.46 29.48 -71.46
C ILE A 1034 0.69 28.30 -72.08
N ALA A 1035 1.38 27.35 -72.70
CA ALA A 1035 0.75 26.17 -73.30
C ALA A 1035 0.24 25.16 -72.27
N THR A 1036 -0.85 24.47 -72.60
CA THR A 1036 -1.33 23.27 -71.91
C THR A 1036 -0.73 21.99 -72.52
N PRO A 1037 -0.49 20.92 -71.75
CA PRO A 1037 -0.78 20.79 -70.31
C PRO A 1037 0.24 21.50 -69.43
N PHE A 1038 -0.23 22.13 -68.35
CA PHE A 1038 0.61 22.77 -67.34
C PHE A 1038 0.64 21.91 -66.07
N THR A 1039 1.78 21.29 -65.79
CA THR A 1039 1.95 20.30 -64.70
C THR A 1039 2.78 20.83 -63.52
N ASP A 1040 3.35 22.02 -63.61
CA ASP A 1040 4.25 22.56 -62.58
C ASP A 1040 3.50 22.94 -61.29
N THR A 1041 4.16 22.73 -60.14
CA THR A 1041 3.73 23.24 -58.82
C THR A 1041 4.07 24.73 -58.73
N SER A 1042 3.32 25.57 -59.44
CA SER A 1042 3.63 27.00 -59.64
C SER A 1042 2.44 27.87 -59.24
N TYR A 1043 2.59 28.61 -58.15
CA TYR A 1043 1.47 29.31 -57.51
C TYR A 1043 0.87 30.43 -58.38
N ARG A 1044 1.70 31.34 -58.91
CA ARG A 1044 1.26 32.48 -59.75
C ARG A 1044 0.47 32.01 -60.96
N GLU A 1045 0.99 31.03 -61.68
CA GLU A 1045 0.41 30.50 -62.91
C GLU A 1045 -0.91 29.78 -62.68
N ARG A 1046 -1.08 29.07 -61.55
CA ARG A 1046 -2.33 28.38 -61.19
C ARG A 1046 -3.39 29.30 -60.56
N LEU A 1047 -2.99 30.36 -59.86
CA LEU A 1047 -3.93 31.37 -59.33
C LEU A 1047 -4.48 32.30 -60.43
N SER A 1048 -3.67 32.62 -61.44
CA SER A 1048 -3.91 33.77 -62.31
C SER A 1048 -4.32 33.37 -63.73
N ALA A 1049 -5.21 34.16 -64.34
CA ALA A 1049 -5.63 33.96 -65.72
C ALA A 1049 -4.45 34.06 -66.70
N ASN A 1050 -4.41 33.14 -67.66
CA ASN A 1050 -3.33 32.98 -68.63
C ASN A 1050 -3.25 34.13 -69.67
N SER A 1051 -2.88 35.31 -69.20
CA SER A 1051 -2.94 36.57 -69.92
C SER A 1051 -2.11 37.66 -69.22
N ALA A 1052 -1.74 38.72 -69.95
CA ALA A 1052 -1.06 39.88 -69.37
C ALA A 1052 -1.88 40.57 -68.26
N ASP A 1053 -3.21 40.42 -68.27
CA ASP A 1053 -4.13 40.92 -67.25
C ASP A 1053 -4.18 40.06 -65.97
N GLY A 1054 -3.70 38.80 -66.03
CA GLY A 1054 -3.63 37.86 -64.92
C GLY A 1054 -2.19 37.63 -64.48
N ILE A 1055 -1.53 36.60 -65.01
CA ILE A 1055 -0.14 36.23 -64.69
C ILE A 1055 0.80 37.46 -64.79
N GLY A 1056 0.70 38.26 -65.87
CA GLY A 1056 1.53 39.44 -66.08
C GLY A 1056 1.38 40.56 -65.04
N LYS A 1057 0.26 40.61 -64.32
CA LYS A 1057 0.00 41.56 -63.22
C LYS A 1057 0.22 40.97 -61.83
N THR A 1058 0.35 39.65 -61.72
CA THR A 1058 0.45 38.95 -60.43
C THR A 1058 1.91 38.85 -60.02
N ASN A 1059 2.48 39.96 -59.57
CA ASN A 1059 3.87 40.05 -59.12
C ASN A 1059 3.93 40.29 -57.60
N PRO A 1060 4.97 39.80 -56.89
CA PRO A 1060 5.10 40.01 -55.45
C PRO A 1060 5.32 41.49 -55.15
N LYS A 1061 4.64 41.99 -54.11
CA LYS A 1061 4.77 43.36 -53.61
C LYS A 1061 5.42 43.42 -52.22
N GLY A 1062 5.46 42.30 -51.51
CA GLY A 1062 5.95 42.23 -50.14
C GLY A 1062 4.88 42.59 -49.11
N PRO A 1063 5.26 42.71 -47.83
CA PRO A 1063 4.33 43.05 -46.75
C PRO A 1063 3.81 44.48 -46.86
N TRP A 1064 2.64 44.76 -46.31
CA TRP A 1064 2.16 46.14 -46.15
C TRP A 1064 3.12 46.95 -45.28
N ASN A 1065 3.44 48.17 -45.73
CA ASN A 1065 4.39 49.09 -45.07
C ASN A 1065 4.09 49.38 -43.58
N TYR A 1066 2.84 49.22 -43.14
CA TYR A 1066 2.39 49.44 -41.76
C TYR A 1066 2.18 48.13 -40.97
N ALA A 1067 2.18 46.96 -41.61
CA ALA A 1067 1.95 45.65 -40.96
C ALA A 1067 3.22 45.05 -40.33
N ALA A 1068 4.12 45.89 -39.79
CA ALA A 1068 5.39 45.48 -39.14
C ALA A 1068 6.21 44.43 -39.93
N GLY A 1069 6.35 44.60 -41.25
CA GLY A 1069 7.05 43.63 -42.10
C GLY A 1069 6.30 42.31 -42.29
N GLY A 1070 4.96 42.37 -42.30
CA GLY A 1070 4.05 41.22 -42.52
C GLY A 1070 3.75 40.44 -41.25
N ARG A 1071 4.03 41.01 -40.08
CA ARG A 1071 4.00 40.33 -38.78
C ARG A 1071 3.22 41.22 -37.78
N ARG A 1072 1.93 41.40 -38.07
CA ARG A 1072 1.01 42.38 -37.43
C ARG A 1072 0.96 42.21 -35.91
N PRO A 1073 1.25 43.26 -35.11
CA PRO A 1073 1.12 43.22 -33.66
C PRO A 1073 -0.29 42.79 -33.21
N VAL A 1074 -0.35 41.96 -32.16
CA VAL A 1074 -1.59 41.36 -31.65
C VAL A 1074 -2.33 42.28 -30.69
N ARG A 1075 -3.66 42.25 -30.74
CA ARG A 1075 -4.61 42.96 -29.86
C ARG A 1075 -5.79 42.07 -29.49
#